data_AF-W2YUY3-F1
#
_entry.id   AF-W2YUY3-F1
#
_cell.length_a   1.000
_cell.length_b   1.000
_cell.length_c   1.000
_cell.angle_alpha   90.00
_cell.angle_beta   90.00
_cell.angle_gamma   90.00
#
_symmetry.space_group_name_H-M   'P 1'
#
loop_
_entity.id
_entity.type
_entity.pdbx_description
1 polymer ?
#
loop_
_entity_poly.entity_id
_entity_poly.type
_entity_poly.pdbx_seq_one_letter_code
_entity_poly.pdbx_strand_id
1 'polypeptide(L)'
;MSLFDMAAIDAAPPALWAFLYPWCRVLRGKLHLEGRTAENSARWEYHWVAVRLPHSPEKVEINALCRIREALDLLARVAIVDNAAWRALLVQQCRVPRDEDDQPLDGDLHPRFRFVFNEKFVESGALSPAAVCKQFFVAASVQRGSDDYLEARRILKEVEMTLGKTRCVDSVPFELQFELLTLPDEVLETHLRDLNAMLRILQANQQYDVNSTGFLPLTLESIRLDVGEVNISWSLTQRLTNLLNSGLPFSLFAFSLKKATAENYAQMQDSVGKFLRTVLCGQSLAGAERGGVDTLSVGCHDCDGWQFAALCSTLGSASVTKHLRLYGVFGMSDTEETRRWKWQWLTYALFRTTTDSTVERALITAAQLTREDTLAIAVAIHANSPPTAALNNITSEENMLNIRDWRRDSVGHFLEGTELILVNPGQENGVKGRLFSILLESDSWLHIVSDEGGHFHVVLPGYGVARVDTQPAEQRLQRKDDSALGLKALTLALGLHFGDDGGEVLTDFLNLIGNPLRSLALYAVGSYPLSMASISQACPQLTDLFLEGIQLRNPNDFCLDIERTKSKLKCLGLVNVFTSNEQITRLAEAVATPSSQIGQHLSELGLSGSAESCTIDDANVRVLLAMLKTNRKLSYLSLGLSPELQTKYDEAFQLHHGGSLPVVQNKVSIAAKAAFLSAVRGPMCQDSASNSLDDAVLSLIMALAATCATRAVAIHYDD
;
A
#
# COMPACT_ATOMS: atom_id res chain seq x y z
N MET A 1 -32.86 34.39 -6.38
CA MET A 1 -32.28 34.85 -5.10
C MET A 1 -33.04 34.17 -3.96
N SER A 2 -32.61 32.96 -3.63
CA SER A 2 -32.78 32.33 -2.32
C SER A 2 -31.46 31.61 -2.10
N LEU A 3 -30.57 32.30 -1.37
CA LEU A 3 -29.30 31.79 -0.89
C LEU A 3 -29.61 30.74 0.17
N PHE A 4 -29.22 29.48 -0.04
CA PHE A 4 -28.67 28.56 0.96
C PHE A 4 -28.35 27.26 0.20
N ASP A 5 -27.14 26.75 0.43
CA ASP A 5 -26.59 25.47 -0.05
C ASP A 5 -26.06 25.38 -1.50
N MET A 6 -25.02 26.18 -1.81
CA MET A 6 -24.01 25.76 -2.80
C MET A 6 -22.91 24.94 -2.10
N ALA A 7 -22.58 23.79 -2.70
CA ALA A 7 -21.60 22.79 -2.30
C ALA A 7 -20.37 23.32 -1.54
N ALA A 8 -20.11 22.70 -0.38
CA ALA A 8 -19.28 23.20 0.72
C ALA A 8 -17.75 23.25 0.48
N ILE A 9 -17.28 23.33 -0.76
CA ILE A 9 -15.85 23.39 -1.10
C ILE A 9 -15.52 24.58 -2.02
N ASP A 10 -16.53 25.16 -2.71
CA ASP A 10 -16.38 26.33 -3.59
C ASP A 10 -16.84 27.65 -2.95
N ALA A 11 -17.38 27.61 -1.73
CA ALA A 11 -17.66 28.81 -0.95
C ALA A 11 -16.34 29.44 -0.44
N ALA A 12 -16.15 30.75 -0.68
CA ALA A 12 -15.05 31.51 -0.09
C ALA A 12 -14.90 31.14 1.41
N PRO A 13 -13.68 30.87 1.93
CA PRO A 13 -13.53 30.63 3.36
C PRO A 13 -14.22 31.77 4.10
N PRO A 14 -15.01 31.46 5.17
CA PRO A 14 -15.76 32.47 5.90
C PRO A 14 -14.88 33.69 6.20
N ALA A 15 -15.43 34.90 6.10
CA ALA A 15 -14.67 36.14 6.32
C ALA A 15 -13.86 36.14 7.64
N LEU A 16 -14.33 35.36 8.62
CA LEU A 16 -13.65 35.02 9.87
C LEU A 16 -12.19 34.54 9.70
N TRP A 17 -11.87 33.87 8.60
CA TRP A 17 -10.54 33.31 8.31
C TRP A 17 -9.67 34.19 7.40
N ALA A 18 -10.12 35.41 7.05
CA ALA A 18 -9.44 36.27 6.09
C ALA A 18 -8.02 36.69 6.53
N PHE A 19 -7.75 36.73 7.84
CA PHE A 19 -6.41 37.02 8.38
C PHE A 19 -5.35 35.97 7.96
N LEU A 20 -5.76 34.79 7.47
CA LEU A 20 -4.88 33.74 6.98
C LEU A 20 -4.50 33.89 5.50
N TYR A 21 -5.13 34.80 4.75
CA TYR A 21 -4.88 34.94 3.32
C TYR A 21 -3.43 35.30 2.96
N PRO A 22 -2.73 36.17 3.73
CA PRO A 22 -1.30 36.41 3.52
C PRO A 22 -0.46 35.13 3.69
N TRP A 23 -0.80 34.27 4.66
CA TRP A 23 -0.12 33.01 4.93
C TRP A 23 -0.38 31.97 3.84
N CYS A 24 -1.62 31.88 3.35
CA CYS A 24 -1.95 31.05 2.20
C CYS A 24 -1.17 31.46 0.95
N ARG A 25 -0.95 32.77 0.76
CA ARG A 25 -0.15 33.29 -0.37
C ARG A 25 1.30 32.82 -0.33
N VAL A 26 1.90 32.67 0.87
CA VAL A 26 3.28 32.14 1.03
C VAL A 26 3.39 30.69 0.55
N LEU A 27 2.30 29.93 0.64
CA LEU A 27 2.23 28.50 0.33
C LEU A 27 1.74 28.20 -1.10
N ARG A 28 1.33 29.22 -1.87
CA ARG A 28 0.90 29.04 -3.26
C ARG A 28 1.98 28.41 -4.12
N GLY A 29 1.62 27.37 -4.86
CA GLY A 29 2.53 26.59 -5.70
C GLY A 29 3.52 25.69 -4.95
N LYS A 30 3.42 25.61 -3.61
CA LYS A 30 4.26 24.75 -2.75
C LYS A 30 3.50 23.57 -2.17
N LEU A 31 2.18 23.55 -2.28
CA LEU A 31 1.32 22.51 -1.72
C LEU A 31 0.69 21.68 -2.84
N HIS A 32 0.60 20.38 -2.61
CA HIS A 32 -0.14 19.42 -3.44
C HIS A 32 -0.95 18.50 -2.52
N LEU A 33 -2.12 18.06 -2.95
CA LEU A 33 -2.88 17.03 -2.26
C LEU A 33 -2.54 15.67 -2.84
N GLU A 34 -2.32 14.68 -1.99
CA GLU A 34 -2.08 13.32 -2.44
C GLU A 34 -3.18 12.40 -1.94
N GLY A 35 -3.92 11.87 -2.90
CA GLY A 35 -4.92 10.84 -2.69
C GLY A 35 -4.33 9.45 -2.82
N ARG A 36 -5.00 8.49 -2.17
CA ARG A 36 -4.84 7.07 -2.47
C ARG A 36 -6.16 6.37 -2.22
N THR A 37 -6.38 5.25 -2.91
CA THR A 37 -7.42 4.31 -2.50
C THR A 37 -7.04 3.74 -1.14
N ALA A 38 -7.93 3.86 -0.17
CA ALA A 38 -7.71 3.32 1.17
C ALA A 38 -7.56 1.80 1.11
N GLU A 39 -6.74 1.26 2.00
CA GLU A 39 -6.42 -0.17 1.98
C GLU A 39 -7.65 -1.03 2.27
N ASN A 40 -7.92 -2.01 1.41
CA ASN A 40 -9.12 -2.87 1.45
C ASN A 40 -10.44 -2.06 1.38
N SER A 41 -10.42 -0.96 0.65
CA SER A 41 -11.56 -0.08 0.48
C SER A 41 -11.58 0.40 -0.98
N ALA A 42 -12.76 0.64 -1.53
CA ALA A 42 -12.94 1.31 -2.82
C ALA A 42 -12.87 2.84 -2.68
N ARG A 43 -12.87 3.35 -1.46
CA ARG A 43 -12.80 4.79 -1.15
C ARG A 43 -11.45 5.38 -1.46
N TRP A 44 -11.46 6.41 -2.31
CA TRP A 44 -10.35 7.32 -2.48
C TRP A 44 -10.34 8.33 -1.34
N GLU A 45 -9.18 8.51 -0.70
CA GLU A 45 -9.01 9.47 0.39
C GLU A 45 -7.74 10.28 0.20
N TYR A 46 -7.85 11.60 0.39
CA TYR A 46 -6.67 12.44 0.56
C TYR A 46 -6.03 12.17 1.90
N HIS A 47 -4.77 11.80 1.86
CA HIS A 47 -4.06 11.34 3.05
C HIS A 47 -2.95 12.29 3.48
N TRP A 48 -2.34 12.98 2.53
CA TRP A 48 -1.22 13.88 2.77
C TRP A 48 -1.39 15.20 2.04
N VAL A 49 -0.97 16.28 2.69
CA VAL A 49 -0.64 17.54 2.03
C VAL A 49 0.85 17.55 1.77
N ALA A 50 1.24 17.31 0.52
CA ALA A 50 2.63 17.35 0.10
C ALA A 50 3.13 18.81 0.07
N VAL A 51 4.29 19.04 0.68
CA VAL A 51 4.94 20.33 0.85
C VAL A 51 6.26 20.30 0.09
N ARG A 52 6.39 21.21 -0.88
CA ARG A 52 7.63 21.46 -1.62
C ARG A 52 8.38 22.61 -0.98
N LEU A 53 9.55 22.31 -0.42
CA LEU A 53 10.46 23.32 0.11
C LEU A 53 11.28 23.96 -1.03
N PRO A 54 11.81 25.18 -0.83
CA PRO A 54 12.73 25.77 -1.81
C PRO A 54 14.01 24.92 -1.88
N HIS A 55 14.55 24.75 -3.09
CA HIS A 55 15.76 23.95 -3.36
C HIS A 55 16.96 24.81 -3.78
N SER A 56 16.74 26.00 -4.35
CA SER A 56 17.83 26.88 -4.79
C SER A 56 18.39 27.71 -3.63
N PRO A 57 19.72 27.88 -3.51
CA PRO A 57 20.35 28.59 -2.39
C PRO A 57 19.84 30.03 -2.22
N GLU A 58 19.52 30.72 -3.32
CA GLU A 58 18.94 32.07 -3.30
C GLU A 58 17.52 32.14 -2.72
N LYS A 59 16.77 31.03 -2.75
CA LYS A 59 15.38 30.94 -2.28
C LYS A 59 15.26 30.27 -0.91
N VAL A 60 16.31 29.60 -0.45
CA VAL A 60 16.41 29.00 0.88
C VAL A 60 17.08 30.00 1.83
N GLU A 61 16.39 31.12 2.06
CA GLU A 61 16.70 31.96 3.21
C GLU A 61 15.98 31.39 4.44
N ILE A 62 16.65 31.39 5.59
CA ILE A 62 16.06 30.88 6.85
C ILE A 62 14.73 31.59 7.15
N ASN A 63 14.62 32.89 6.85
CA ASN A 63 13.39 33.66 7.02
C ASN A 63 12.24 33.14 6.13
N ALA A 64 12.53 32.70 4.90
CA ALA A 64 11.54 32.12 4.01
C ALA A 64 11.06 30.75 4.51
N LEU A 65 11.99 29.92 5.02
CA LEU A 65 11.65 28.65 5.67
C LEU A 65 10.82 28.85 6.95
N CYS A 66 11.15 29.85 7.76
CA CYS A 66 10.37 30.23 8.94
C CYS A 66 8.95 30.66 8.56
N ARG A 67 8.80 31.53 7.55
CA ARG A 67 7.49 31.94 7.04
C ARG A 67 6.65 30.75 6.55
N ILE A 68 7.27 29.75 5.90
CA ILE A 68 6.59 28.50 5.51
C ILE A 68 6.16 27.71 6.76
N ARG A 69 7.04 27.56 7.75
CA ARG A 69 6.76 26.84 8.99
C ARG A 69 5.60 27.47 9.77
N GLU A 70 5.58 28.80 9.87
CA GLU A 70 4.51 29.60 10.46
C GLU A 70 3.18 29.42 9.74
N ALA A 71 3.20 29.48 8.39
CA ALA A 71 2.00 29.29 7.58
C ALA A 71 1.41 27.88 7.78
N LEU A 72 2.25 26.84 7.78
CA LEU A 72 1.83 25.46 8.02
C LEU A 72 1.28 25.26 9.43
N ASP A 73 1.86 25.92 10.44
CA ASP A 73 1.37 25.86 11.82
C ASP A 73 -0.05 26.42 11.95
N LEU A 74 -0.28 27.63 11.41
CA LEU A 74 -1.59 28.27 11.44
C LEU A 74 -2.64 27.41 10.72
N LEU A 75 -2.30 26.90 9.54
CA LEU A 75 -3.18 26.04 8.76
C LEU A 75 -3.50 24.71 9.45
N ALA A 76 -2.52 24.07 10.10
CA ALA A 76 -2.76 22.87 10.88
C ALA A 76 -3.72 23.12 12.05
N ARG A 77 -3.61 24.27 12.73
CA ARG A 77 -4.55 24.68 13.78
C ARG A 77 -5.97 24.85 13.23
N VAL A 78 -6.12 25.49 12.06
CA VAL A 78 -7.43 25.58 11.40
C VAL A 78 -7.98 24.19 11.10
N ALA A 79 -7.18 23.27 10.59
CA ALA A 79 -7.63 21.90 10.28
C ALA A 79 -8.20 21.16 11.51
N ILE A 80 -7.68 21.47 12.71
CA ILE A 80 -8.12 20.89 13.99
C ILE A 80 -9.45 21.50 14.45
N VAL A 81 -9.62 22.80 14.24
CA VAL A 81 -10.74 23.61 14.78
C VAL A 81 -11.93 23.63 13.81
N ASP A 82 -11.64 23.83 12.53
CA ASP A 82 -12.59 23.98 11.44
C ASP A 82 -12.05 23.33 10.15
N ASN A 83 -12.29 22.01 10.04
CA ASN A 83 -11.81 21.23 8.91
C ASN A 83 -12.39 21.68 7.57
N ALA A 84 -13.62 22.21 7.55
CA ALA A 84 -14.24 22.75 6.35
C ALA A 84 -13.52 24.01 5.87
N ALA A 85 -13.21 24.94 6.77
CA ALA A 85 -12.42 26.12 6.44
C ALA A 85 -11.00 25.76 5.98
N TRP A 86 -10.36 24.75 6.60
CA TRP A 86 -9.06 24.23 6.17
C TRP A 86 -9.08 23.76 4.71
N ARG A 87 -10.06 22.92 4.33
CA ARG A 87 -10.23 22.46 2.95
C ARG A 87 -10.45 23.62 1.97
N ALA A 88 -11.32 24.58 2.32
CA ALA A 88 -11.55 25.77 1.50
C ALA A 88 -10.30 26.64 1.33
N LEU A 89 -9.52 26.84 2.41
CA LEU A 89 -8.27 27.61 2.38
C LEU A 89 -7.21 26.94 1.49
N LEU A 90 -7.06 25.61 1.54
CA LEU A 90 -6.14 24.88 0.67
C LEU A 90 -6.48 25.09 -0.81
N VAL A 91 -7.74 24.90 -1.15
CA VAL A 91 -8.18 24.86 -2.56
C VAL A 91 -8.21 26.27 -3.13
N GLN A 92 -8.83 27.21 -2.43
CA GLN A 92 -9.12 28.52 -3.00
C GLN A 92 -8.02 29.55 -2.72
N GLN A 93 -7.45 29.52 -1.51
CA GLN A 93 -6.48 30.53 -1.09
C GLN A 93 -5.03 30.09 -1.33
N CYS A 94 -4.69 28.84 -1.03
CA CYS A 94 -3.39 28.26 -1.37
C CYS A 94 -3.31 27.82 -2.84
N ARG A 95 -4.46 27.70 -3.54
CA ARG A 95 -4.54 27.30 -4.95
C ARG A 95 -3.80 25.99 -5.19
N VAL A 96 -4.04 25.01 -4.31
CA VAL A 96 -3.53 23.66 -4.53
C VAL A 96 -4.12 23.15 -5.85
N PRO A 97 -3.29 22.78 -6.83
CA PRO A 97 -3.80 22.20 -8.07
C PRO A 97 -4.63 20.96 -7.74
N ARG A 98 -5.72 20.80 -8.46
CA ARG A 98 -6.47 19.55 -8.54
C ARG A 98 -6.33 19.07 -9.96
N ASP A 99 -5.96 17.81 -10.12
CA ASP A 99 -6.00 17.17 -11.42
C ASP A 99 -7.47 16.96 -11.83
N GLU A 100 -7.75 16.77 -13.12
CA GLU A 100 -9.15 16.59 -13.60
C GLU A 100 -9.80 15.33 -13.01
N ASP A 101 -8.98 14.35 -12.62
CA ASP A 101 -9.36 13.09 -11.98
C ASP A 101 -9.48 13.18 -10.43
N ASP A 102 -9.13 14.32 -9.83
CA ASP A 102 -9.10 14.46 -8.37
C ASP A 102 -10.52 14.52 -7.79
N GLN A 103 -10.86 13.56 -6.92
CA GLN A 103 -12.17 13.55 -6.25
C GLN A 103 -12.38 14.81 -5.40
N PRO A 104 -13.63 15.28 -5.24
CA PRO A 104 -13.94 16.37 -4.32
C PRO A 104 -13.52 16.03 -2.88
N LEU A 105 -12.96 17.02 -2.17
CA LEU A 105 -12.53 16.91 -0.78
C LEU A 105 -13.74 16.86 0.18
N ASP A 106 -14.60 15.87 0.09
CA ASP A 106 -15.87 15.86 0.84
C ASP A 106 -15.70 15.38 2.29
N GLY A 107 -14.61 14.67 2.61
CA GLY A 107 -14.30 14.14 3.94
C GLY A 107 -13.44 15.03 4.83
N ASP A 108 -13.36 14.68 6.12
CA ASP A 108 -12.41 15.28 7.06
C ASP A 108 -10.97 15.02 6.62
N LEU A 109 -10.20 16.08 6.39
CA LEU A 109 -8.77 16.01 6.04
C LEU A 109 -7.92 16.43 7.24
N HIS A 110 -7.34 15.47 7.94
CA HIS A 110 -6.45 15.76 9.07
C HIS A 110 -5.17 16.48 8.61
N PRO A 111 -4.59 17.37 9.45
CA PRO A 111 -3.34 18.04 9.12
C PRO A 111 -2.20 17.02 9.17
N ARG A 112 -1.81 16.51 7.99
CA ARG A 112 -0.68 15.59 7.80
C ARG A 112 0.15 16.11 6.65
N PHE A 113 1.45 16.29 6.88
CA PHE A 113 2.33 16.90 5.87
C PHE A 113 3.36 15.91 5.36
N ARG A 114 3.50 15.82 4.04
CA ARG A 114 4.61 15.09 3.43
C ARG A 114 5.62 16.08 2.85
N PHE A 115 6.87 16.05 3.26
CA PHE A 115 7.90 16.91 2.67
C PHE A 115 8.61 16.15 1.56
N VAL A 116 8.47 16.63 0.33
CA VAL A 116 8.96 15.96 -0.88
C VAL A 116 10.26 16.58 -1.36
N PHE A 117 11.32 15.77 -1.36
CA PHE A 117 12.64 16.09 -1.90
C PHE A 117 12.85 15.29 -3.17
N ASN A 118 12.39 15.85 -4.28
CA ASN A 118 12.47 15.22 -5.60
C ASN A 118 13.79 15.52 -6.33
N GLU A 119 13.86 15.12 -7.60
CA GLU A 119 15.02 15.31 -8.50
C GLU A 119 15.59 16.75 -8.49
N LYS A 120 14.75 17.77 -8.28
CA LYS A 120 15.19 19.18 -8.22
C LYS A 120 16.17 19.48 -7.09
N PHE A 121 16.18 18.67 -6.03
CA PHE A 121 17.13 18.80 -4.93
C PHE A 121 18.48 18.14 -5.21
N VAL A 122 18.60 17.48 -6.36
CA VAL A 122 19.83 16.80 -6.78
C VAL A 122 20.39 17.35 -8.08
N GLU A 123 19.73 18.34 -8.67
CA GLU A 123 20.26 19.17 -9.73
C GLU A 123 21.52 19.95 -9.27
N SER A 124 22.43 20.20 -10.22
CA SER A 124 23.66 20.96 -9.94
C SER A 124 23.35 22.37 -9.41
N GLY A 125 23.88 22.69 -8.24
CA GLY A 125 23.68 23.99 -7.58
C GLY A 125 22.47 24.05 -6.64
N ALA A 126 21.66 22.99 -6.55
CA ALA A 126 20.65 22.87 -5.53
C ALA A 126 21.26 22.59 -4.14
N LEU A 127 20.54 22.97 -3.09
CA LEU A 127 20.88 22.57 -1.72
C LEU A 127 20.48 21.12 -1.49
N SER A 128 21.35 20.37 -0.81
CA SER A 128 21.08 18.97 -0.51
C SER A 128 19.83 18.82 0.36
N PRO A 129 19.03 17.74 0.18
CA PRO A 129 17.86 17.47 1.01
C PRO A 129 18.16 17.52 2.52
N ALA A 130 19.31 16.96 2.94
CA ALA A 130 19.76 16.98 4.32
C ALA A 130 19.98 18.40 4.86
N ALA A 131 20.56 19.31 4.06
CA ALA A 131 20.78 20.69 4.46
C ALA A 131 19.45 21.44 4.63
N VAL A 132 18.52 21.28 3.69
CA VAL A 132 17.20 21.92 3.76
C VAL A 132 16.37 21.38 4.93
N CYS A 133 16.37 20.06 5.15
CA CYS A 133 15.75 19.46 6.33
C CYS A 133 16.30 20.04 7.63
N LYS A 134 17.63 20.11 7.77
CA LYS A 134 18.26 20.67 8.97
C LYS A 134 17.85 22.13 9.18
N GLN A 135 17.80 22.94 8.13
CA GLN A 135 17.39 24.33 8.25
C GLN A 135 15.90 24.47 8.60
N PHE A 136 15.01 23.66 8.04
CA PHE A 136 13.57 23.76 8.28
C PHE A 136 13.15 23.19 9.64
N PHE A 137 13.55 21.96 9.96
CA PHE A 137 13.10 21.27 11.16
C PHE A 137 13.91 21.62 12.41
N VAL A 138 15.16 22.09 12.26
CA VAL A 138 16.00 22.46 13.40
C VAL A 138 16.15 23.97 13.50
N ALA A 139 16.73 24.62 12.49
CA ALA A 139 17.05 26.05 12.62
C ALA A 139 15.79 26.93 12.66
N ALA A 140 14.87 26.78 11.72
CA ALA A 140 13.65 27.58 11.64
C ALA A 140 12.68 27.30 12.79
N SER A 141 12.67 26.07 13.32
CA SER A 141 11.77 25.70 14.42
C SER A 141 12.19 26.28 15.78
N VAL A 142 13.46 26.70 15.93
CA VAL A 142 13.98 27.36 17.15
C VAL A 142 13.87 28.89 17.07
N GLN A 143 13.63 29.46 15.89
CA GLN A 143 13.48 30.91 15.76
C GLN A 143 12.20 31.41 16.43
N ARG A 144 12.28 32.61 17.00
CA ARG A 144 11.10 33.34 17.47
C ARG A 144 10.20 33.61 16.27
N GLY A 145 8.94 33.20 16.36
CA GLY A 145 7.94 33.51 15.33
C GLY A 145 7.82 35.02 15.09
N SER A 146 7.59 35.39 13.83
CA SER A 146 7.42 36.77 13.39
C SER A 146 6.26 37.45 14.12
N ASP A 147 6.33 38.77 14.26
CA ASP A 147 5.27 39.52 14.95
C ASP A 147 3.92 39.36 14.21
N ASP A 148 3.94 39.31 12.87
CA ASP A 148 2.76 38.97 12.04
C ASP A 148 2.15 37.62 12.42
N TYR A 149 2.99 36.60 12.66
CA TYR A 149 2.54 35.25 13.02
C TYR A 149 1.92 35.22 14.41
N LEU A 150 2.55 35.90 15.38
CA LEU A 150 2.03 35.99 16.74
C LEU A 150 0.66 36.67 16.77
N GLU A 151 0.47 37.70 15.96
CA GLU A 151 -0.82 38.38 15.81
C GLU A 151 -1.88 37.47 15.16
N ALA A 152 -1.54 36.78 14.07
CA ALA A 152 -2.44 35.80 13.45
C ALA A 152 -2.83 34.68 14.42
N ARG A 153 -1.89 34.21 15.25
CA ARG A 153 -2.14 33.20 16.28
C ARG A 153 -3.05 33.73 17.40
N ARG A 154 -2.92 35.01 17.77
CA ARG A 154 -3.82 35.66 18.73
C ARG A 154 -5.25 35.69 18.19
N ILE A 155 -5.44 36.12 16.94
CA ILE A 155 -6.76 36.14 16.28
C ILE A 155 -7.33 34.72 16.17
N LEU A 156 -6.51 33.73 15.79
CA LEU A 156 -6.94 32.34 15.69
C LEU A 156 -7.48 31.80 17.03
N LYS A 157 -6.83 32.11 18.15
CA LYS A 157 -7.33 31.75 19.48
C LYS A 157 -8.67 32.38 19.82
N GLU A 158 -8.92 33.63 19.40
CA GLU A 158 -10.21 34.28 19.60
C GLU A 158 -11.32 33.58 18.80
N VAL A 159 -11.01 33.14 17.58
CA VAL A 159 -11.91 32.33 16.74
C VAL A 159 -12.18 30.96 17.37
N GLU A 160 -11.16 30.27 17.87
CA GLU A 160 -11.27 29.00 18.59
C GLU A 160 -12.25 29.10 19.77
N MET A 161 -12.09 30.13 20.59
CA MET A 161 -12.96 30.40 21.74
C MET A 161 -14.41 30.67 21.31
N THR A 162 -14.61 31.37 20.20
CA THR A 162 -15.94 31.70 19.67
C THR A 162 -16.66 30.47 19.12
N LEU A 163 -15.91 29.55 18.50
CA LEU A 163 -16.47 28.30 17.95
C LEU A 163 -16.74 27.23 19.02
N GLY A 164 -16.29 27.42 20.26
CA GLY A 164 -16.49 26.47 21.37
C GLY A 164 -15.82 25.11 21.15
N LYS A 165 -14.91 24.99 20.18
CA LYS A 165 -14.24 23.74 19.81
C LYS A 165 -12.82 23.75 20.38
N THR A 166 -12.62 23.08 21.52
CA THR A 166 -11.29 22.78 22.07
C THR A 166 -10.92 21.35 21.71
N ARG A 167 -10.38 21.15 20.49
CA ARG A 167 -9.68 19.90 20.15
C ARG A 167 -8.20 20.10 20.43
N CYS A 168 -7.68 19.38 21.41
CA CYS A 168 -6.25 19.30 21.66
C CYS A 168 -5.68 18.19 20.77
N VAL A 169 -4.68 18.53 19.95
CA VAL A 169 -3.89 17.55 19.21
C VAL A 169 -2.46 17.69 19.71
N ASP A 170 -1.89 16.57 20.18
CA ASP A 170 -0.58 16.54 20.83
C ASP A 170 0.56 16.81 19.83
N SER A 171 0.40 16.40 18.56
CA SER A 171 1.37 16.68 17.50
C SER A 171 0.75 16.54 16.10
N VAL A 172 1.39 17.19 15.14
CA VAL A 172 1.06 17.09 13.71
C VAL A 172 2.05 16.11 13.06
N PRO A 173 1.59 14.96 12.56
CA PRO A 173 2.49 13.98 11.96
C PRO A 173 2.99 14.45 10.60
N PHE A 174 4.23 14.09 10.28
CA PHE A 174 4.81 14.31 8.96
C PHE A 174 5.58 13.11 8.42
N GLU A 175 5.60 13.01 7.09
CA GLU A 175 6.39 12.03 6.33
C GLU A 175 7.49 12.75 5.53
N LEU A 176 8.67 12.16 5.46
CA LEU A 176 9.75 12.63 4.59
C LEU A 176 9.84 11.74 3.36
N GLN A 177 9.80 12.31 2.15
CA GLN A 177 9.98 11.59 0.91
C GLN A 177 11.25 12.06 0.21
N PHE A 178 12.20 11.15 0.01
CA PHE A 178 13.45 11.40 -0.71
C PHE A 178 13.47 10.59 -2.00
N GLU A 179 13.52 11.28 -3.14
CA GLU A 179 13.67 10.67 -4.46
C GLU A 179 15.10 10.97 -4.96
N LEU A 180 16.00 10.03 -4.73
CA LEU A 180 17.41 10.11 -5.09
C LEU A 180 17.66 9.37 -6.41
N LEU A 181 16.85 9.68 -7.41
CA LEU A 181 16.84 8.98 -8.71
C LEU A 181 18.02 9.42 -9.58
N THR A 182 18.55 8.49 -10.39
CA THR A 182 19.52 8.76 -11.48
C THR A 182 20.86 9.38 -11.06
N LEU A 183 21.29 9.18 -9.81
CA LEU A 183 22.53 9.75 -9.28
C LEU A 183 23.75 8.84 -9.49
N PRO A 184 24.94 9.41 -9.75
CA PRO A 184 26.19 8.66 -9.64
C PRO A 184 26.39 8.13 -8.21
N ASP A 185 26.94 6.92 -8.07
CA ASP A 185 27.10 6.24 -6.77
C ASP A 185 27.83 7.10 -5.71
N GLU A 186 28.88 7.84 -6.09
CA GLU A 186 29.64 8.70 -5.16
C GLU A 186 28.79 9.85 -4.57
N VAL A 187 27.94 10.43 -5.43
CA VAL A 187 27.02 11.51 -5.05
C VAL A 187 25.93 10.94 -4.16
N LEU A 188 25.33 9.82 -4.57
CA LEU A 188 24.33 9.11 -3.79
C LEU A 188 24.83 8.73 -2.39
N GLU A 189 26.04 8.16 -2.29
CA GLU A 189 26.66 7.82 -1.01
C GLU A 189 26.84 9.03 -0.09
N THR A 190 27.15 10.18 -0.67
CA THR A 190 27.29 11.44 0.08
C THR A 190 25.93 11.92 0.58
N HIS A 191 24.91 11.90 -0.27
CA HIS A 191 23.53 12.23 0.14
C HIS A 191 23.01 11.30 1.25
N LEU A 192 23.20 9.98 1.12
CA LEU A 192 22.76 9.01 2.13
C LEU A 192 23.47 9.21 3.47
N ARG A 193 24.76 9.54 3.45
CA ARG A 193 25.54 9.84 4.67
C ARG A 193 25.00 11.07 5.38
N ASP A 194 24.78 12.15 4.63
CA ASP A 194 24.28 13.42 5.18
C ASP A 194 22.84 13.27 5.68
N LEU A 195 22.01 12.50 4.96
CA LEU A 195 20.66 12.16 5.37
C LEU A 195 20.64 11.36 6.66
N ASN A 196 21.47 10.32 6.79
CA ASN A 196 21.53 9.53 8.02
C ASN A 196 21.92 10.39 9.23
N ALA A 197 22.92 11.27 9.06
CA ALA A 197 23.32 12.21 10.11
C ALA A 197 22.18 13.19 10.47
N MET A 198 21.46 13.72 9.48
CA MET A 198 20.33 14.62 9.68
C MET A 198 19.15 13.92 10.38
N LEU A 199 18.79 12.71 9.97
CA LEU A 199 17.67 11.95 10.52
C LEU A 199 17.91 11.57 11.99
N ARG A 200 19.15 11.23 12.35
CA ARG A 200 19.53 11.02 13.76
C ARG A 200 19.37 12.28 14.60
N ILE A 201 19.71 13.45 14.06
CA ILE A 201 19.48 14.74 14.74
C ILE A 201 17.97 14.97 14.92
N LEU A 202 17.14 14.67 13.92
CA LEU A 202 15.68 14.81 14.02
C LEU A 202 15.10 13.87 15.08
N GLN A 203 15.50 12.59 15.10
CA GLN A 203 15.08 11.64 16.12
C GLN A 203 15.47 12.10 17.53
N ALA A 204 16.71 12.55 17.72
CA ALA A 204 17.16 13.06 19.02
C ALA A 204 16.35 14.28 19.46
N ASN A 205 16.05 15.21 18.55
CA ASN A 205 15.26 16.41 18.86
C ASN A 205 13.78 16.11 19.17
N GLN A 206 13.22 15.01 18.66
CA GLN A 206 11.85 14.59 18.97
C GLN A 206 11.69 14.00 20.38
N GLN A 207 12.77 13.49 20.97
CA GLN A 207 12.75 12.97 22.34
C GLN A 207 12.82 14.08 23.40
N TYR A 208 13.23 15.29 23.02
CA TYR A 208 13.20 16.46 23.89
C TYR A 208 11.88 17.20 23.71
N ASP A 209 11.11 17.31 24.79
CA ASP A 209 9.84 18.03 24.83
C ASP A 209 10.08 19.55 24.64
N VAL A 210 10.11 20.01 23.38
CA VAL A 210 10.31 21.42 23.03
C VAL A 210 8.99 22.18 23.19
N ASN A 211 8.54 22.31 24.43
CA ASN A 211 7.46 23.23 24.81
C ASN A 211 7.86 24.73 24.75
N SER A 212 9.02 25.06 24.16
CA SER A 212 9.63 26.39 24.25
C SER A 212 9.40 27.32 23.04
N THR A 213 8.90 26.83 21.89
CA THR A 213 8.85 27.63 20.64
C THR A 213 7.45 28.08 20.22
N GLY A 214 6.40 27.55 20.86
CA GLY A 214 5.01 27.95 20.62
C GLY A 214 4.37 27.45 19.32
N PHE A 215 5.12 26.76 18.45
CA PHE A 215 4.56 25.99 17.33
C PHE A 215 3.90 24.68 17.81
N LEU A 216 2.98 24.12 17.01
CA LEU A 216 2.52 22.74 17.17
C LEU A 216 3.71 21.79 16.94
N PRO A 217 3.95 20.82 17.84
CA PRO A 217 4.99 19.82 17.65
C PRO A 217 4.79 19.04 16.35
N LEU A 218 5.88 18.84 15.59
CA LEU A 218 5.90 17.99 14.41
C LEU A 218 6.54 16.64 14.78
N THR A 219 5.85 15.55 14.51
CA THR A 219 6.31 14.18 14.80
C THR A 219 6.58 13.42 13.52
N LEU A 220 7.76 12.79 13.42
CA LEU A 220 8.14 12.02 12.24
C LEU A 220 7.36 10.70 12.28
N GLU A 221 6.40 10.55 11.40
CA GLU A 221 5.59 9.34 11.31
C GLU A 221 6.27 8.28 10.44
N SER A 222 6.82 8.70 9.30
CA SER A 222 7.44 7.78 8.35
C SER A 222 8.43 8.43 7.40
N ILE A 223 9.25 7.59 6.75
CA ILE A 223 10.18 7.97 5.70
C ILE A 223 9.93 7.10 4.46
N ARG A 224 9.86 7.76 3.30
CA ARG A 224 9.93 7.15 1.98
C ARG A 224 11.28 7.45 1.36
N LEU A 225 11.98 6.41 0.96
CA LEU A 225 13.26 6.53 0.31
C LEU A 225 13.23 5.78 -1.02
N ASP A 226 13.40 6.51 -2.10
CA ASP A 226 13.59 5.97 -3.44
C ASP A 226 15.02 6.25 -3.90
N VAL A 227 15.75 5.19 -4.24
CA VAL A 227 17.17 5.24 -4.61
C VAL A 227 17.37 4.96 -6.11
N GLY A 228 16.29 4.81 -6.89
CA GLY A 228 16.37 4.62 -8.33
C GLY A 228 17.18 3.40 -8.76
N GLU A 229 17.89 3.50 -9.88
CA GLU A 229 18.82 2.47 -10.36
C GLU A 229 20.09 2.44 -9.50
N VAL A 230 20.31 1.34 -8.78
CA VAL A 230 21.47 1.21 -7.89
C VAL A 230 22.48 0.24 -8.47
N ASN A 231 23.70 0.72 -8.74
CA ASN A 231 24.86 -0.15 -8.85
C ASN A 231 25.30 -0.50 -7.43
N ILE A 232 24.90 -1.68 -6.96
CA ILE A 232 25.10 -2.09 -5.56
C ILE A 232 26.58 -2.38 -5.31
N SER A 233 27.33 -1.34 -4.96
CA SER A 233 28.68 -1.44 -4.40
C SER A 233 28.62 -1.86 -2.92
N TRP A 234 29.72 -2.40 -2.39
CA TRP A 234 29.79 -2.76 -0.98
C TRP A 234 29.60 -1.55 -0.05
N SER A 235 30.23 -0.41 -0.36
CA SER A 235 30.14 0.81 0.44
C SER A 235 28.71 1.36 0.47
N LEU A 236 28.03 1.37 -0.68
CA LEU A 236 26.65 1.81 -0.79
C LEU A 236 25.69 0.86 -0.04
N THR A 237 25.90 -0.45 -0.19
CA THR A 237 25.18 -1.49 0.56
C THR A 237 25.26 -1.26 2.06
N GLN A 238 26.48 -1.05 2.58
CA GLN A 238 26.72 -0.80 3.99
C GLN A 238 26.03 0.48 4.47
N ARG A 239 26.03 1.55 3.67
CA ARG A 239 25.33 2.80 4.04
C ARG A 239 23.82 2.62 4.09
N LEU A 240 23.22 1.98 3.09
CA LEU A 240 21.79 1.72 3.05
C LEU A 240 21.36 0.79 4.19
N THR A 241 22.13 -0.27 4.42
CA THR A 241 21.94 -1.20 5.55
C THR A 241 21.95 -0.46 6.89
N ASN A 242 22.95 0.40 7.12
CA ASN A 242 23.04 1.19 8.35
C ASN A 242 21.92 2.21 8.50
N LEU A 243 21.40 2.74 7.40
CA LEU A 243 20.27 3.67 7.40
C LEU A 243 18.96 2.95 7.72
N LEU A 244 18.68 1.83 7.06
CA LEU A 244 17.45 1.05 7.24
C LEU A 244 17.40 0.36 8.63
N ASN A 245 18.55 -0.04 9.17
CA ASN A 245 18.67 -0.63 10.50
C ASN A 245 18.82 0.41 11.64
N SER A 246 18.65 1.71 11.36
CA SER A 246 18.83 2.76 12.37
C SER A 246 17.66 2.90 13.37
N GLY A 247 16.61 2.07 13.24
CA GLY A 247 15.38 2.20 14.02
C GLY A 247 14.45 3.32 13.53
N LEU A 248 14.74 3.94 12.39
CA LEU A 248 13.86 4.92 11.74
C LEU A 248 12.61 4.24 11.12
N PRO A 249 11.45 4.93 11.09
CA PRO A 249 10.21 4.36 10.58
C PRO A 249 10.14 4.47 9.04
N PHE A 250 10.62 3.47 8.31
CA PHE A 250 10.51 3.47 6.84
C PHE A 250 9.15 2.90 6.40
N SER A 251 8.29 3.76 5.82
CA SER A 251 7.02 3.32 5.24
C SER A 251 7.22 2.71 3.85
N LEU A 252 8.14 3.25 3.07
CA LEU A 252 8.46 2.79 1.73
C LEU A 252 9.96 2.86 1.44
N PHE A 253 10.50 1.77 0.90
CA PHE A 253 11.83 1.75 0.31
C PHE A 253 11.73 1.25 -1.13
N ALA A 254 12.22 2.06 -2.07
CA ALA A 254 12.20 1.76 -3.49
C ALA A 254 13.63 1.74 -4.07
N PHE A 255 13.90 0.73 -4.90
CA PHE A 255 15.14 0.62 -5.66
C PHE A 255 14.93 -0.25 -6.90
N SER A 256 15.82 -0.14 -7.88
CA SER A 256 15.85 -1.01 -9.05
C SER A 256 17.12 -1.84 -9.10
N LEU A 257 16.98 -3.12 -9.44
CA LEU A 257 18.10 -4.03 -9.65
C LEU A 257 18.61 -3.89 -11.08
N LYS A 258 19.91 -3.59 -11.23
CA LYS A 258 20.56 -3.44 -12.52
C LYS A 258 21.45 -4.63 -12.85
N LYS A 259 21.45 -5.05 -14.11
CA LYS A 259 22.32 -6.10 -14.64
C LYS A 259 23.79 -5.84 -14.30
N ALA A 260 24.44 -6.84 -13.73
CA ALA A 260 25.86 -6.79 -13.38
C ALA A 260 26.77 -6.61 -14.61
N THR A 261 27.85 -5.84 -14.45
CA THR A 261 28.98 -5.85 -15.39
C THR A 261 29.90 -7.04 -15.10
N ALA A 262 30.45 -7.66 -16.15
CA ALA A 262 31.17 -8.94 -16.05
C ALA A 262 32.42 -8.91 -15.14
N GLU A 263 33.02 -7.74 -14.93
CA GLU A 263 34.33 -7.60 -14.27
C GLU A 263 34.27 -7.75 -12.73
N ASN A 264 33.10 -7.61 -12.09
CA ASN A 264 32.95 -7.65 -10.61
C ASN A 264 31.79 -8.53 -10.10
N TYR A 265 31.38 -9.53 -10.88
CA TYR A 265 30.17 -10.34 -10.61
C TYR A 265 30.13 -10.94 -9.20
N ALA A 266 31.21 -11.58 -8.73
CA ALA A 266 31.21 -12.27 -7.43
C ALA A 266 31.12 -11.33 -6.21
N GLN A 267 31.79 -10.17 -6.25
CA GLN A 267 31.68 -9.17 -5.18
C GLN A 267 30.31 -8.51 -5.16
N MET A 268 29.71 -8.32 -6.34
CA MET A 268 28.34 -7.84 -6.47
C MET A 268 27.35 -8.87 -5.91
N GLN A 269 27.55 -10.16 -6.19
CA GLN A 269 26.69 -11.22 -5.66
C GLN A 269 26.64 -11.19 -4.12
N ASP A 270 27.80 -11.07 -3.48
CA ASP A 270 27.87 -10.98 -2.02
C ASP A 270 27.23 -9.71 -1.47
N SER A 271 27.49 -8.56 -2.10
CA SER A 271 26.94 -7.27 -1.66
C SER A 271 25.42 -7.22 -1.78
N VAL A 272 24.87 -7.60 -2.94
CA VAL A 272 23.43 -7.64 -3.21
C VAL A 272 22.74 -8.67 -2.32
N GLY A 273 23.32 -9.86 -2.13
CA GLY A 273 22.71 -10.89 -1.30
C GLY A 273 22.66 -10.53 0.18
N LYS A 274 23.72 -9.91 0.72
CA LYS A 274 23.71 -9.35 2.09
C LYS A 274 22.74 -8.19 2.22
N PHE A 275 22.68 -7.31 1.23
CA PHE A 275 21.73 -6.21 1.19
C PHE A 275 20.28 -6.71 1.28
N LEU A 276 19.87 -7.61 0.40
CA LEU A 276 18.51 -8.14 0.37
C LEU A 276 18.14 -8.81 1.70
N ARG A 277 19.02 -9.66 2.24
CA ARG A 277 18.82 -10.30 3.56
C ARG A 277 18.63 -9.28 4.68
N THR A 278 19.44 -8.23 4.68
CA THR A 278 19.33 -7.17 5.68
C THR A 278 17.97 -6.48 5.58
N VAL A 279 17.57 -6.05 4.38
CA VAL A 279 16.35 -5.27 4.16
C VAL A 279 15.08 -6.08 4.43
N LEU A 280 15.04 -7.34 4.00
CA LEU A 280 13.82 -8.17 4.03
C LEU A 280 13.72 -9.07 5.27
N CYS A 281 14.84 -9.60 5.76
CA CYS A 281 14.89 -10.54 6.88
C CYS A 281 15.33 -9.88 8.20
N GLY A 282 15.71 -8.60 8.20
CA GLY A 282 16.07 -7.87 9.43
C GLY A 282 17.26 -8.46 10.18
N GLN A 283 18.12 -9.22 9.51
CA GLN A 283 19.36 -9.76 10.10
C GLN A 283 20.33 -8.59 10.32
N SER A 284 20.42 -8.12 11.55
CA SER A 284 21.42 -7.13 11.96
C SER A 284 22.73 -7.82 12.33
N LEU A 285 23.85 -7.29 11.85
CA LEU A 285 25.20 -7.66 12.29
C LEU A 285 25.47 -7.37 13.78
N ALA A 286 24.58 -6.68 14.50
CA ALA A 286 24.68 -6.47 15.93
C ALA A 286 23.35 -5.98 16.52
N GLY A 287 22.58 -6.86 17.17
CA GLY A 287 21.68 -6.64 18.33
C GLY A 287 20.78 -5.39 18.44
N ALA A 288 20.65 -4.55 17.42
CA ALA A 288 19.89 -3.30 17.44
C ALA A 288 18.39 -3.58 17.23
N GLU A 289 17.55 -2.72 17.82
CA GLU A 289 16.09 -2.74 17.65
C GLU A 289 15.74 -2.86 16.16
N ARG A 290 14.84 -3.81 15.82
CA ARG A 290 14.48 -4.16 14.44
C ARG A 290 13.85 -2.94 13.73
N GLY A 291 14.68 -2.11 13.10
CA GLY A 291 14.25 -1.19 12.06
C GLY A 291 13.66 -1.98 10.90
N GLY A 292 12.58 -1.49 10.30
CA GLY A 292 11.88 -2.24 9.27
C GLY A 292 11.23 -1.38 8.21
N VAL A 293 11.19 -1.93 7.00
CA VAL A 293 10.51 -1.34 5.84
C VAL A 293 9.15 -2.02 5.69
N ASP A 294 8.07 -1.25 5.86
CA ASP A 294 6.71 -1.79 5.71
C ASP A 294 6.38 -2.15 4.25
N THR A 295 6.68 -1.23 3.32
CA THR A 295 6.50 -1.42 1.87
C THR A 295 7.82 -1.45 1.12
N LEU A 296 8.12 -2.57 0.45
CA LEU A 296 9.24 -2.70 -0.47
C LEU A 296 8.77 -2.55 -1.92
N SER A 297 9.44 -1.69 -2.68
CA SER A 297 9.20 -1.50 -4.10
C SER A 297 10.46 -1.83 -4.89
N VAL A 298 10.40 -2.83 -5.78
CA VAL A 298 11.56 -3.29 -6.54
C VAL A 298 11.28 -3.22 -8.03
N GLY A 299 12.08 -2.42 -8.74
CA GLY A 299 12.14 -2.41 -10.20
C GLY A 299 13.01 -3.56 -10.72
N CYS A 300 12.45 -4.39 -11.60
CA CYS A 300 13.06 -5.61 -12.12
C CYS A 300 13.35 -5.57 -13.64
N HIS A 301 13.23 -4.40 -14.28
CA HIS A 301 13.34 -4.25 -15.74
C HIS A 301 14.66 -4.80 -16.33
N ASP A 302 15.78 -4.64 -15.61
CA ASP A 302 17.12 -5.07 -16.04
C ASP A 302 17.72 -6.14 -15.11
N CYS A 303 16.91 -6.84 -14.32
CA CYS A 303 17.43 -7.86 -13.40
C CYS A 303 17.97 -9.08 -14.15
N ASP A 304 19.13 -9.58 -13.76
CA ASP A 304 19.62 -10.87 -14.25
C ASP A 304 18.95 -12.04 -13.51
N GLY A 305 19.07 -13.25 -14.06
CA GLY A 305 18.46 -14.45 -13.45
C GLY A 305 18.99 -14.73 -12.04
N TRP A 306 20.24 -14.38 -11.73
CA TRP A 306 20.75 -14.58 -10.37
C TRP A 306 20.11 -13.59 -9.38
N GLN A 307 20.05 -12.30 -9.72
CA GLN A 307 19.45 -11.24 -8.91
C GLN A 307 17.97 -11.51 -8.64
N PHE A 308 17.25 -12.02 -9.65
CA PHE A 308 15.84 -12.36 -9.48
C PHE A 308 15.66 -13.57 -8.54
N ALA A 309 16.50 -14.60 -8.65
CA ALA A 309 16.52 -15.73 -7.73
C ALA A 309 16.92 -15.32 -6.30
N ALA A 310 17.90 -14.42 -6.16
CA ALA A 310 18.32 -13.81 -4.92
C ALA A 310 17.18 -13.04 -4.24
N LEU A 311 16.44 -12.22 -5.00
CA LEU A 311 15.26 -11.51 -4.52
C LEU A 311 14.17 -12.50 -4.05
N CYS A 312 13.79 -13.46 -4.88
CA CYS A 312 12.72 -14.40 -4.57
C CYS A 312 13.05 -15.32 -3.40
N SER A 313 14.29 -15.81 -3.30
CA SER A 313 14.75 -16.59 -2.14
C SER A 313 14.69 -15.81 -0.84
N THR A 314 14.97 -14.50 -0.89
CA THR A 314 14.84 -13.62 0.27
C THR A 314 13.39 -13.33 0.63
N LEU A 315 12.54 -13.04 -0.36
CA LEU A 315 11.12 -12.78 -0.16
C LEU A 315 10.40 -13.96 0.49
N GLY A 316 10.78 -15.20 0.12
CA GLY A 316 10.27 -16.41 0.74
C GLY A 316 10.63 -16.58 2.23
N SER A 317 11.57 -15.76 2.74
CA SER A 317 12.02 -15.75 4.14
C SER A 317 11.91 -14.36 4.78
N ALA A 318 11.13 -13.45 4.18
CA ALA A 318 11.01 -12.08 4.65
C ALA A 318 10.32 -12.03 6.03
N SER A 319 10.84 -11.26 6.96
CA SER A 319 10.30 -11.16 8.32
C SER A 319 9.93 -9.74 8.75
N VAL A 320 10.18 -8.77 7.88
CA VAL A 320 10.04 -7.34 8.17
C VAL A 320 8.97 -6.72 7.27
N THR A 321 9.06 -6.99 5.97
CA THR A 321 8.18 -6.38 4.96
C THR A 321 6.82 -7.06 4.91
N LYS A 322 5.77 -6.24 4.82
CA LYS A 322 4.37 -6.70 4.70
C LYS A 322 3.79 -6.44 3.31
N HIS A 323 4.24 -5.36 2.67
CA HIS A 323 3.76 -4.91 1.38
C HIS A 323 4.88 -5.00 0.34
N LEU A 324 4.62 -5.69 -0.76
CA LEU A 324 5.56 -5.85 -1.87
C LEU A 324 5.01 -5.22 -3.14
N ARG A 325 5.84 -4.50 -3.87
CA ARG A 325 5.55 -4.00 -5.22
C ARG A 325 6.67 -4.40 -6.15
N LEU A 326 6.36 -5.20 -7.17
CA LEU A 326 7.30 -5.65 -8.18
C LEU A 326 6.90 -5.04 -9.53
N TYR A 327 7.81 -4.26 -10.10
CA TYR A 327 7.62 -3.60 -11.38
C TYR A 327 8.54 -4.20 -12.43
N GLY A 328 8.04 -4.38 -13.66
CA GLY A 328 8.88 -4.79 -14.78
C GLY A 328 9.47 -6.19 -14.63
N VAL A 329 8.77 -7.10 -13.94
CA VAL A 329 9.25 -8.47 -13.74
C VAL A 329 9.36 -9.21 -15.07
N PHE A 330 8.38 -8.99 -15.96
CA PHE A 330 8.32 -9.64 -17.27
C PHE A 330 8.62 -8.60 -18.35
N GLY A 331 9.70 -8.83 -19.09
CA GLY A 331 10.09 -8.01 -20.22
C GLY A 331 9.42 -8.47 -21.50
N MET A 332 9.14 -7.55 -22.43
CA MET A 332 8.57 -7.88 -23.75
C MET A 332 9.48 -8.79 -24.58
N SER A 333 10.78 -8.84 -24.28
CA SER A 333 11.77 -9.70 -24.91
C SER A 333 12.07 -10.99 -24.14
N ASP A 334 11.32 -11.29 -23.06
CA ASP A 334 11.52 -12.53 -22.31
C ASP A 334 11.12 -13.74 -23.16
N THR A 335 11.99 -14.75 -23.21
CA THR A 335 11.64 -16.05 -23.79
C THR A 335 10.63 -16.78 -22.91
N GLU A 336 9.88 -17.73 -23.48
CA GLU A 336 8.95 -18.57 -22.72
C GLU A 336 9.63 -19.31 -21.56
N GLU A 337 10.87 -19.78 -21.76
CA GLU A 337 11.67 -20.41 -20.71
C GLU A 337 11.97 -19.44 -19.56
N THR A 338 12.38 -18.21 -19.88
CA THR A 338 12.68 -17.17 -18.88
C THR A 338 11.44 -16.80 -18.09
N ARG A 339 10.30 -16.64 -18.77
CA ARG A 339 9.02 -16.30 -18.14
C ARG A 339 8.54 -17.39 -17.19
N ARG A 340 8.58 -18.67 -17.61
CA ARG A 340 8.27 -19.83 -16.75
C ARG A 340 9.17 -19.89 -15.52
N TRP A 341 10.47 -19.71 -15.72
CA TRP A 341 11.45 -19.71 -14.64
C TRP A 341 11.19 -18.58 -13.62
N LYS A 342 10.84 -17.36 -14.09
CA LYS A 342 10.45 -16.24 -13.23
C LYS A 342 9.18 -16.56 -12.42
N TRP A 343 8.17 -17.14 -13.07
CA TRP A 343 6.94 -17.56 -12.40
C TRP A 343 7.17 -18.63 -11.33
N GLN A 344 8.05 -19.61 -11.57
CA GLN A 344 8.40 -20.62 -10.56
C GLN A 344 9.07 -19.99 -9.33
N TRP A 345 9.97 -19.02 -9.53
CA TRP A 345 10.59 -18.28 -8.43
C TRP A 345 9.60 -17.40 -7.65
N LEU A 346 8.70 -16.69 -8.33
CA LEU A 346 7.63 -15.93 -7.67
C LEU A 346 6.71 -16.84 -6.87
N THR A 347 6.41 -18.01 -7.43
CA THR A 347 5.59 -19.03 -6.76
C THR A 347 6.25 -19.53 -5.49
N TYR A 348 7.55 -19.83 -5.56
CA TYR A 348 8.34 -20.15 -4.38
C TYR A 348 8.32 -18.99 -3.35
N ALA A 349 8.47 -17.74 -3.80
CA ALA A 349 8.52 -16.60 -2.90
C ALA A 349 7.18 -16.30 -2.20
N LEU A 350 6.06 -16.35 -2.93
CA LEU A 350 4.79 -15.75 -2.52
C LEU A 350 3.63 -16.75 -2.33
N PHE A 351 3.62 -17.86 -3.07
CA PHE A 351 2.45 -18.74 -3.21
C PHE A 351 2.66 -20.15 -2.60
N ARG A 352 3.76 -20.36 -1.87
CA ARG A 352 4.01 -21.63 -1.17
C ARG A 352 2.97 -21.93 -0.12
N THR A 353 2.69 -23.22 0.06
CA THR A 353 1.73 -23.69 1.08
C THR A 353 2.28 -23.60 2.50
N THR A 354 3.60 -23.51 2.64
CA THR A 354 4.33 -23.34 3.90
C THR A 354 5.30 -22.18 3.70
N THR A 355 5.07 -21.08 4.41
CA THR A 355 5.91 -19.89 4.31
C THR A 355 6.05 -19.24 5.68
N ASP A 356 7.27 -18.78 5.97
CA ASP A 356 7.59 -17.94 7.12
C ASP A 356 7.56 -16.46 6.72
N SER A 357 7.22 -16.15 5.47
CA SER A 357 7.19 -14.80 4.94
C SER A 357 6.09 -13.95 5.56
N THR A 358 6.44 -12.75 6.01
CA THR A 358 5.50 -11.74 6.52
C THR A 358 4.79 -10.95 5.42
N VAL A 359 5.09 -11.22 4.15
CA VAL A 359 4.47 -10.51 3.01
C VAL A 359 3.00 -10.92 2.92
N GLU A 360 2.10 -9.98 3.21
CA GLU A 360 0.65 -10.18 3.18
C GLU A 360 0.00 -9.61 1.91
N ARG A 361 0.67 -8.65 1.26
CA ARG A 361 0.15 -7.98 0.05
C ARG A 361 1.23 -7.84 -1.01
N ALA A 362 0.89 -8.15 -2.25
CA ALA A 362 1.79 -8.04 -3.40
C ALA A 362 1.11 -7.34 -4.57
N LEU A 363 1.83 -6.42 -5.20
CA LEU A 363 1.54 -5.85 -6.52
C LEU A 363 2.55 -6.39 -7.52
N ILE A 364 2.08 -6.99 -8.60
CA ILE A 364 2.92 -7.47 -9.71
C ILE A 364 2.39 -6.85 -11.01
N THR A 365 3.25 -6.13 -11.73
CA THR A 365 2.87 -5.49 -13.00
C THR A 365 3.41 -6.20 -14.23
N ALA A 366 2.75 -5.94 -15.37
CA ALA A 366 3.07 -6.51 -16.67
C ALA A 366 3.10 -8.05 -16.66
N ALA A 367 2.23 -8.69 -15.87
CA ALA A 367 2.16 -10.12 -15.77
C ALA A 367 1.62 -10.73 -17.07
N GLN A 368 2.50 -11.28 -17.91
CA GLN A 368 2.09 -12.13 -19.01
C GLN A 368 1.88 -13.55 -18.49
N LEU A 369 0.74 -14.15 -18.84
CA LEU A 369 0.31 -15.43 -18.32
C LEU A 369 -0.10 -16.33 -19.49
N THR A 370 0.64 -17.43 -19.70
CA THR A 370 0.27 -18.48 -20.66
C THR A 370 -0.08 -19.79 -19.96
N ARG A 371 -0.59 -20.76 -20.73
CA ARG A 371 -0.90 -22.09 -20.21
C ARG A 371 0.34 -22.78 -19.62
N GLU A 372 1.47 -22.65 -20.29
CA GLU A 372 2.75 -23.21 -19.86
C GLU A 372 3.26 -22.55 -18.58
N ASP A 373 3.04 -21.23 -18.42
CA ASP A 373 3.35 -20.53 -17.17
C ASP A 373 2.51 -21.06 -16.02
N THR A 374 1.21 -21.25 -16.24
CA THR A 374 0.29 -21.76 -15.21
C THR A 374 0.62 -23.19 -14.81
N LEU A 375 1.06 -24.03 -15.75
CA LEU A 375 1.60 -25.36 -15.46
C LEU A 375 2.89 -25.27 -14.63
N ALA A 376 3.79 -24.34 -14.95
CA ALA A 376 5.03 -24.13 -14.19
C ALA A 376 4.74 -23.68 -12.74
N ILE A 377 3.75 -22.80 -12.56
CA ILE A 377 3.24 -22.38 -11.24
C ILE A 377 2.67 -23.57 -10.48
N ALA A 378 1.81 -24.37 -11.13
CA ALA A 378 1.24 -25.56 -10.51
C ALA A 378 2.35 -26.51 -10.01
N VAL A 379 3.34 -26.79 -10.85
CA VAL A 379 4.48 -27.65 -10.50
C VAL A 379 5.25 -27.08 -9.31
N ALA A 380 5.54 -25.78 -9.28
CA ALA A 380 6.26 -25.13 -8.18
C ALA A 380 5.48 -25.15 -6.85
N ILE A 381 4.15 -24.93 -6.87
CA ILE A 381 3.29 -25.04 -5.67
C ILE A 381 3.31 -26.47 -5.12
N HIS A 382 3.20 -27.46 -6.00
CA HIS A 382 3.14 -28.86 -5.58
C HIS A 382 4.48 -29.37 -5.05
N ALA A 383 5.59 -28.99 -5.70
CA ALA A 383 6.93 -29.32 -5.24
C ALA A 383 7.36 -28.54 -3.99
N ASN A 384 6.72 -27.38 -3.75
CA ASN A 384 7.09 -26.40 -2.72
C ASN A 384 8.57 -25.98 -2.80
N SER A 385 9.11 -25.87 -4.01
CA SER A 385 10.54 -25.73 -4.30
C SER A 385 10.78 -24.71 -5.41
N PRO A 386 11.91 -23.99 -5.40
CA PRO A 386 12.31 -23.16 -6.54
C PRO A 386 12.61 -24.03 -7.77
N PRO A 387 12.76 -23.42 -8.97
CA PRO A 387 13.07 -24.17 -10.18
C PRO A 387 14.40 -24.92 -10.08
N THR A 388 14.40 -26.18 -10.52
CA THR A 388 15.58 -27.05 -10.64
C THR A 388 15.61 -27.69 -12.03
N ALA A 389 16.77 -28.18 -12.47
CA ALA A 389 16.90 -28.89 -13.75
C ALA A 389 15.89 -30.06 -13.86
N ALA A 390 15.65 -30.79 -12.75
CA ALA A 390 14.63 -31.82 -12.69
C ALA A 390 13.21 -31.27 -12.85
N LEU A 391 12.90 -30.11 -12.23
CA LEU A 391 11.59 -29.47 -12.33
C LEU A 391 11.31 -28.90 -13.73
N ASN A 392 12.34 -28.42 -14.42
CA ASN A 392 12.22 -27.87 -15.77
C ASN A 392 11.94 -28.96 -16.80
N ASN A 393 12.58 -30.13 -16.68
CA ASN A 393 12.34 -31.27 -17.58
C ASN A 393 10.90 -31.82 -17.48
N ILE A 394 10.29 -31.74 -16.29
CA ILE A 394 8.91 -32.18 -16.03
C ILE A 394 7.86 -31.34 -16.79
N THR A 395 8.19 -30.09 -17.13
CA THR A 395 7.29 -29.26 -17.95
C THR A 395 7.27 -29.68 -19.42
N SER A 396 8.26 -30.45 -19.88
CA SER A 396 8.47 -30.80 -21.30
C SER A 396 8.06 -32.24 -21.65
N GLU A 397 8.01 -33.16 -20.69
CA GLU A 397 7.68 -34.59 -20.89
C GLU A 397 6.59 -35.04 -19.87
N GLU A 398 5.53 -35.68 -20.35
CA GLU A 398 4.21 -35.90 -19.72
C GLU A 398 4.07 -36.46 -18.27
N ASN A 399 2.83 -36.27 -17.75
CA ASN A 399 2.08 -36.94 -16.66
C ASN A 399 2.22 -36.40 -15.20
N MET A 400 1.27 -35.54 -14.83
CA MET A 400 0.93 -35.07 -13.47
C MET A 400 0.48 -36.16 -12.48
N LEU A 401 0.66 -37.45 -12.78
CA LEU A 401 0.14 -38.56 -11.97
C LEU A 401 1.04 -38.94 -10.77
N ASN A 402 2.30 -38.50 -10.74
CA ASN A 402 3.26 -38.78 -9.63
C ASN A 402 3.53 -37.56 -8.72
N ILE A 403 2.62 -36.57 -8.70
CA ILE A 403 2.77 -35.32 -7.94
C ILE A 403 3.01 -35.53 -6.43
N ARG A 404 2.52 -36.62 -5.83
CA ARG A 404 2.65 -36.86 -4.38
C ARG A 404 4.07 -37.22 -3.93
N ASP A 405 4.87 -37.79 -4.82
CA ASP A 405 6.27 -38.15 -4.54
C ASP A 405 7.23 -36.94 -4.69
N TRP A 406 6.71 -35.77 -5.09
CA TRP A 406 7.50 -34.58 -5.39
C TRP A 406 7.58 -33.55 -4.26
N ARG A 407 6.86 -33.74 -3.15
CA ARG A 407 6.95 -32.84 -1.99
C ARG A 407 8.32 -32.97 -1.33
N ARG A 408 9.20 -32.01 -1.62
CA ARG A 408 10.49 -31.83 -0.93
C ARG A 408 10.38 -30.66 0.03
N ASP A 409 9.50 -30.81 1.02
CA ASP A 409 9.33 -29.81 2.07
C ASP A 409 10.25 -30.13 3.25
N SER A 410 11.53 -30.34 2.95
CA SER A 410 12.56 -30.66 3.94
C SER A 410 13.37 -29.42 4.26
N VAL A 411 13.54 -29.14 5.53
CA VAL A 411 14.43 -28.09 6.03
C VAL A 411 15.59 -28.73 6.79
N GLY A 412 16.79 -28.21 6.56
CA GLY A 412 18.01 -28.59 7.26
C GLY A 412 18.50 -27.47 8.16
N HIS A 413 18.93 -27.82 9.37
CA HIS A 413 19.62 -26.91 10.27
C HIS A 413 21.13 -26.94 9.96
N PHE A 414 21.66 -25.83 9.47
CA PHE A 414 23.07 -25.67 9.16
C PHE A 414 23.70 -24.70 10.17
N LEU A 415 24.89 -25.05 10.66
CA LEU A 415 25.58 -24.30 11.71
C LEU A 415 26.37 -23.12 11.11
N GLU A 416 26.59 -22.09 11.93
CA GLU A 416 27.49 -20.99 11.63
C GLU A 416 28.86 -21.51 11.11
N GLY A 417 29.38 -20.87 10.07
CA GLY A 417 30.63 -21.28 9.41
C GLY A 417 30.49 -22.41 8.40
N THR A 418 29.27 -22.92 8.14
CA THR A 418 29.03 -23.86 7.04
C THR A 418 29.34 -23.21 5.70
N GLU A 419 30.13 -23.89 4.86
CA GLU A 419 30.49 -23.42 3.51
C GLU A 419 29.38 -23.74 2.49
N LEU A 420 28.91 -22.70 1.81
CA LEU A 420 27.86 -22.71 0.78
C LEU A 420 28.46 -22.31 -0.56
N ILE A 421 28.44 -23.19 -1.54
CA ILE A 421 28.96 -22.96 -2.89
C ILE A 421 27.83 -22.42 -3.78
N LEU A 422 27.99 -21.22 -4.33
CA LEU A 422 27.01 -20.63 -5.23
C LEU A 422 27.08 -21.27 -6.62
N VAL A 423 25.94 -21.76 -7.11
CA VAL A 423 25.83 -22.37 -8.44
C VAL A 423 25.30 -21.31 -9.41
N ASN A 424 26.12 -20.87 -10.37
CA ASN A 424 25.68 -19.92 -11.38
C ASN A 424 24.90 -20.64 -12.49
N PRO A 425 23.66 -20.22 -12.81
CA PRO A 425 22.80 -20.90 -13.78
C PRO A 425 23.30 -20.88 -15.24
N GLY A 426 24.35 -20.10 -15.57
CA GLY A 426 24.92 -20.01 -16.91
C GLY A 426 26.23 -20.79 -17.15
N GLN A 427 26.72 -21.55 -16.17
CA GLN A 427 28.02 -22.24 -16.25
C GLN A 427 27.95 -23.72 -16.67
N GLU A 428 26.86 -24.17 -17.30
CA GLU A 428 26.77 -25.55 -17.81
C GLU A 428 27.74 -25.84 -18.97
N ASN A 429 28.29 -24.81 -19.64
CA ASN A 429 29.22 -24.98 -20.76
C ASN A 429 30.68 -24.69 -20.38
N GLY A 430 31.34 -25.63 -19.71
CA GLY A 430 32.76 -25.99 -19.91
C GLY A 430 33.87 -24.98 -19.59
N VAL A 431 33.58 -23.72 -19.25
CA VAL A 431 34.59 -22.77 -18.76
C VAL A 431 34.74 -22.98 -17.26
N LYS A 432 35.94 -23.32 -16.79
CA LYS A 432 36.31 -23.40 -15.35
C LYS A 432 36.10 -22.05 -14.68
N GLY A 433 34.84 -21.75 -14.36
CA GLY A 433 34.44 -20.61 -13.55
C GLY A 433 34.90 -20.84 -12.12
N ARG A 434 35.41 -19.79 -11.49
CA ARG A 434 35.75 -19.78 -10.07
C ARG A 434 34.45 -19.97 -9.29
N LEU A 435 34.25 -21.13 -8.69
CA LEU A 435 33.15 -21.37 -7.75
C LEU A 435 33.30 -20.39 -6.59
N PHE A 436 32.26 -19.62 -6.29
CA PHE A 436 32.25 -18.68 -5.18
C PHE A 436 31.61 -19.38 -3.98
N SER A 437 32.30 -19.38 -2.85
CA SER A 437 31.75 -19.91 -1.60
C SER A 437 31.53 -18.80 -0.58
N ILE A 438 30.49 -18.99 0.23
CA ILE A 438 30.07 -18.10 1.31
C ILE A 438 29.98 -18.92 2.59
N LEU A 439 30.39 -18.33 3.70
CA LEU A 439 30.21 -18.92 5.01
C LEU A 439 28.89 -18.43 5.60
N LEU A 440 28.11 -19.36 6.16
CA LEU A 440 26.89 -19.04 6.86
C LEU A 440 27.22 -18.20 8.12
N GLU A 441 26.62 -17.01 8.24
CA GLU A 441 26.93 -16.04 9.30
C GLU A 441 26.28 -16.37 10.65
N SER A 442 25.26 -17.24 10.66
CA SER A 442 24.57 -17.68 11.88
C SER A 442 23.83 -18.99 11.64
N ASP A 443 23.61 -19.78 12.69
CA ASP A 443 22.80 -20.99 12.65
C ASP A 443 21.45 -20.71 11.98
N SER A 444 21.15 -21.43 10.89
CA SER A 444 19.98 -21.16 10.06
C SER A 444 19.29 -22.44 9.60
N TRP A 445 17.96 -22.39 9.55
CA TRP A 445 17.15 -23.39 8.88
C TRP A 445 17.03 -23.03 7.39
N LEU A 446 17.57 -23.89 6.53
CA LEU A 446 17.54 -23.69 5.08
C LEU A 446 16.66 -24.76 4.41
N HIS A 447 15.89 -24.34 3.41
CA HIS A 447 15.06 -25.25 2.61
C HIS A 447 15.94 -26.10 1.70
N ILE A 448 15.82 -27.43 1.79
CA ILE A 448 16.58 -28.39 0.99
C ILE A 448 15.78 -28.70 -0.28
N VAL A 449 16.38 -28.35 -1.41
CA VAL A 449 15.85 -28.47 -2.78
C VAL A 449 16.13 -29.86 -3.37
N SER A 450 17.36 -30.35 -3.21
CA SER A 450 17.74 -31.71 -3.61
C SER A 450 18.82 -32.29 -2.71
N ASP A 451 18.80 -33.61 -2.60
CA ASP A 451 19.83 -34.44 -1.99
C ASP A 451 20.36 -35.38 -3.07
N GLU A 452 21.62 -35.17 -3.47
CA GLU A 452 22.28 -35.95 -4.52
C GLU A 452 23.26 -37.00 -3.94
N GLY A 453 23.06 -37.42 -2.68
CA GLY A 453 23.81 -38.52 -2.08
C GLY A 453 25.28 -38.21 -1.81
N GLY A 454 25.60 -36.92 -1.64
CA GLY A 454 26.96 -36.43 -1.35
C GLY A 454 27.04 -34.91 -1.17
N HIS A 455 26.04 -34.17 -1.65
CA HIS A 455 25.84 -32.76 -1.41
C HIS A 455 24.36 -32.40 -1.46
N PHE A 456 23.99 -31.34 -0.76
CA PHE A 456 22.64 -30.80 -0.71
C PHE A 456 22.56 -29.53 -1.53
N HIS A 457 21.47 -29.34 -2.26
CA HIS A 457 21.11 -28.02 -2.77
C HIS A 457 20.11 -27.38 -1.81
N VAL A 458 20.42 -26.18 -1.35
CA VAL A 458 19.60 -25.45 -0.38
C VAL A 458 19.27 -24.06 -0.89
N VAL A 459 18.12 -23.53 -0.48
CA VAL A 459 17.76 -22.14 -0.75
C VAL A 459 18.44 -21.25 0.28
N LEU A 460 19.32 -20.37 -0.19
CA LEU A 460 19.97 -19.36 0.61
C LEU A 460 19.34 -17.99 0.32
N PRO A 461 18.65 -17.37 1.29
CA PRO A 461 18.13 -16.01 1.15
C PRO A 461 19.20 -15.05 0.66
N GLY A 462 18.91 -14.31 -0.41
CA GLY A 462 19.81 -13.33 -1.02
C GLY A 462 20.71 -13.90 -2.13
N TYR A 463 20.69 -15.21 -2.36
CA TYR A 463 21.61 -15.85 -3.33
C TYR A 463 20.94 -16.88 -4.23
N GLY A 464 19.69 -17.27 -3.95
CA GLY A 464 19.01 -18.32 -4.70
C GLY A 464 19.37 -19.71 -4.20
N VAL A 465 19.77 -20.61 -5.09
CA VAL A 465 20.15 -21.99 -4.74
C VAL A 465 21.66 -22.10 -4.57
N ALA A 466 22.09 -22.64 -3.42
CA ALA A 466 23.48 -22.91 -3.09
C ALA A 466 23.69 -24.41 -2.85
N ARG A 467 24.89 -24.89 -3.10
CA ARG A 467 25.33 -26.26 -2.82
C ARG A 467 26.05 -26.32 -1.47
N VAL A 468 25.76 -27.34 -0.68
CA VAL A 468 26.39 -27.61 0.62
C VAL A 468 26.90 -29.05 0.62
N ASP A 469 28.20 -29.22 0.86
CA ASP A 469 28.83 -30.55 0.94
C ASP A 469 28.79 -31.11 2.38
N THR A 470 28.32 -30.33 3.35
CA THR A 470 28.16 -30.76 4.75
C THR A 470 26.74 -31.27 5.03
N GLN A 471 26.62 -32.26 5.91
CA GLN A 471 25.32 -32.75 6.35
C GLN A 471 24.68 -31.77 7.34
N PRO A 472 23.35 -31.56 7.26
CA PRO A 472 22.65 -30.74 8.25
C PRO A 472 22.73 -31.37 9.64
N ALA A 473 22.87 -30.54 10.67
CA ALA A 473 22.91 -30.98 12.07
C ALA A 473 21.57 -31.61 12.49
N GLU A 474 20.47 -31.07 11.96
CA GLU A 474 19.15 -31.65 12.08
C GLU A 474 18.40 -31.50 10.76
N GLN A 475 17.59 -32.51 10.42
CA GLN A 475 16.70 -32.45 9.25
C GLN A 475 15.27 -32.72 9.70
N ARG A 476 14.35 -31.87 9.26
CA ARG A 476 12.93 -32.00 9.58
C ARG A 476 12.08 -31.79 8.33
N LEU A 477 10.94 -32.47 8.28
CA LEU A 477 9.87 -32.10 7.37
C LEU A 477 9.25 -30.81 7.91
N GLN A 478 9.15 -29.79 7.07
CA GLN A 478 8.50 -28.54 7.41
C GLN A 478 7.04 -28.86 7.77
N ARG A 479 6.66 -28.61 9.02
CA ARG A 479 5.29 -28.87 9.46
C ARG A 479 4.37 -27.92 8.73
N LYS A 480 3.25 -28.48 8.26
CA LYS A 480 2.09 -27.71 7.84
C LYS A 480 1.44 -27.14 9.09
N ASP A 481 2.08 -26.15 9.71
CA ASP A 481 1.42 -25.37 10.74
C ASP A 481 0.28 -24.60 10.07
N ASP A 482 -0.83 -24.42 10.78
CA ASP A 482 -1.91 -23.49 10.42
C ASP A 482 -1.39 -22.05 10.56
N SER A 483 -0.28 -21.72 9.89
CA SER A 483 0.35 -20.42 9.99
C SER A 483 -0.57 -19.39 9.33
N ALA A 484 -0.89 -18.33 10.07
CA ALA A 484 -1.66 -17.19 9.57
C ALA A 484 -0.85 -16.28 8.61
N LEU A 485 0.33 -16.74 8.20
CA LEU A 485 1.33 -16.03 7.39
C LEU A 485 1.19 -16.38 5.91
N GLY A 486 1.69 -15.50 5.05
CA GLY A 486 1.56 -15.61 3.60
C GLY A 486 0.57 -14.62 2.99
N LEU A 487 0.47 -14.69 1.66
CA LEU A 487 -0.21 -13.69 0.86
C LEU A 487 -1.74 -13.73 1.04
N LYS A 488 -2.32 -12.59 1.40
CA LYS A 488 -3.77 -12.39 1.60
C LYS A 488 -4.36 -11.39 0.61
N ALA A 489 -3.53 -10.54 0.00
CA ALA A 489 -3.97 -9.55 -0.97
C ALA A 489 -3.08 -9.56 -2.20
N LEU A 490 -3.67 -9.70 -3.38
CA LEU A 490 -2.94 -9.69 -4.64
C LEU A 490 -3.50 -8.62 -5.57
N THR A 491 -2.60 -7.78 -6.07
CA THR A 491 -2.86 -6.90 -7.19
C THR A 491 -2.05 -7.36 -8.40
N LEU A 492 -2.74 -7.70 -9.48
CA LEU A 492 -2.13 -8.18 -10.70
C LEU A 492 -2.50 -7.27 -11.86
N ALA A 493 -1.51 -6.59 -12.43
CA ALA A 493 -1.68 -5.89 -13.70
C ALA A 493 -1.21 -6.80 -14.83
N LEU A 494 -2.18 -7.36 -15.55
CA LEU A 494 -1.99 -8.31 -16.64
C LEU A 494 -1.50 -7.60 -17.89
N GLY A 495 -0.46 -8.17 -18.50
CA GLY A 495 0.03 -7.74 -19.81
C GLY A 495 -0.91 -8.17 -20.94
N LEU A 496 -0.53 -7.82 -22.18
CA LEU A 496 -1.24 -8.27 -23.37
C LEU A 496 -1.18 -9.81 -23.48
N HIS A 497 -2.34 -10.44 -23.66
CA HIS A 497 -2.44 -11.86 -23.97
C HIS A 497 -2.55 -12.08 -25.47
N PHE A 498 -1.81 -13.06 -25.97
CA PHE A 498 -1.86 -13.46 -27.38
C PHE A 498 -2.56 -14.81 -27.49
N GLY A 499 -3.89 -14.80 -27.62
CA GLY A 499 -4.69 -16.02 -27.73
C GLY A 499 -6.12 -15.83 -27.21
N ASP A 500 -6.99 -16.80 -27.48
CA ASP A 500 -8.39 -16.80 -27.03
C ASP A 500 -8.58 -17.51 -25.67
N ASP A 501 -7.51 -18.09 -25.12
CA ASP A 501 -7.52 -18.90 -23.90
C ASP A 501 -7.21 -18.11 -22.61
N GLY A 502 -6.98 -16.79 -22.71
CA GLY A 502 -6.56 -15.96 -21.56
C GLY A 502 -7.48 -16.09 -20.34
N GLY A 503 -8.79 -16.23 -20.55
CA GLY A 503 -9.76 -16.45 -19.47
C GLY A 503 -9.62 -17.81 -18.77
N GLU A 504 -9.27 -18.87 -19.51
CA GLU A 504 -9.02 -20.20 -18.95
C GLU A 504 -7.71 -20.23 -18.16
N VAL A 505 -6.65 -19.65 -18.75
CA VAL A 505 -5.34 -19.52 -18.10
C VAL A 505 -5.45 -18.74 -16.79
N LEU A 506 -6.16 -17.61 -16.78
CA LEU A 506 -6.38 -16.83 -15.56
C LEU A 506 -7.22 -17.59 -14.52
N THR A 507 -8.24 -18.34 -14.95
CA THR A 507 -9.04 -19.19 -14.05
C THR A 507 -8.17 -20.26 -13.40
N ASP A 508 -7.33 -20.95 -14.17
CA ASP A 508 -6.43 -21.99 -13.68
C ASP A 508 -5.40 -21.41 -12.69
N PHE A 509 -4.85 -20.23 -12.99
CA PHE A 509 -3.98 -19.51 -12.08
C PHE A 509 -4.67 -19.17 -10.76
N LEU A 510 -5.88 -18.60 -10.79
CA LEU A 510 -6.63 -18.28 -9.57
C LEU A 510 -6.95 -19.54 -8.77
N ASN A 511 -7.28 -20.67 -9.42
CA ASN A 511 -7.53 -21.94 -8.73
C ASN A 511 -6.30 -22.44 -7.95
N LEU A 512 -5.10 -22.10 -8.39
CA LEU A 512 -3.85 -22.48 -7.74
C LEU A 512 -3.54 -21.61 -6.51
N ILE A 513 -3.78 -20.30 -6.60
CA ILE A 513 -3.30 -19.33 -5.58
C ILE A 513 -4.40 -18.61 -4.79
N GLY A 514 -5.67 -18.78 -5.18
CA GLY A 514 -6.78 -17.93 -4.75
C GLY A 514 -7.32 -18.22 -3.34
N ASN A 515 -7.15 -19.44 -2.83
CA ASN A 515 -7.73 -19.88 -1.55
C ASN A 515 -7.42 -18.95 -0.34
N PRO A 516 -6.17 -18.54 -0.09
CA PRO A 516 -5.85 -17.65 1.03
C PRO A 516 -6.22 -16.17 0.79
N LEU A 517 -6.60 -15.79 -0.44
CA LEU A 517 -6.80 -14.38 -0.79
C LEU A 517 -8.12 -13.84 -0.22
N ARG A 518 -8.01 -12.67 0.42
CA ARG A 518 -9.11 -11.85 0.93
C ARG A 518 -9.35 -10.62 0.06
N SER A 519 -8.30 -10.13 -0.60
CA SER A 519 -8.38 -9.01 -1.54
C SER A 519 -7.73 -9.38 -2.86
N LEU A 520 -8.44 -9.11 -3.96
CA LEU A 520 -7.98 -9.35 -5.31
C LEU A 520 -8.28 -8.13 -6.18
N ALA A 521 -7.25 -7.59 -6.81
CA ALA A 521 -7.37 -6.52 -7.79
C ALA A 521 -6.74 -6.96 -9.12
N LEU A 522 -7.53 -6.95 -10.19
CA LEU A 522 -7.12 -7.35 -11.53
C LEU A 522 -7.27 -6.17 -12.48
N TYR A 523 -6.16 -5.82 -13.13
CA TYR A 523 -6.09 -4.78 -14.15
C TYR A 523 -5.68 -5.46 -15.46
N ALA A 524 -6.46 -5.30 -16.53
CA ALA A 524 -6.15 -5.90 -17.82
C ALA A 524 -6.19 -4.89 -18.96
N VAL A 525 -5.19 -4.99 -19.83
CA VAL A 525 -5.09 -4.24 -21.10
C VAL A 525 -5.44 -5.15 -22.30
N GLY A 526 -5.90 -6.38 -22.06
CA GLY A 526 -6.20 -7.39 -23.09
C GLY A 526 -7.43 -8.27 -22.74
N SER A 527 -7.75 -9.23 -23.61
CA SER A 527 -8.93 -10.09 -23.43
C SER A 527 -8.68 -11.23 -22.44
N TYR A 528 -9.21 -11.09 -21.23
CA TYR A 528 -9.22 -12.13 -20.19
C TYR A 528 -10.67 -12.41 -19.75
N PRO A 529 -11.47 -13.13 -20.55
CA PRO A 529 -12.89 -13.35 -20.25
C PRO A 529 -13.07 -14.23 -19.01
N LEU A 530 -13.55 -13.66 -17.90
CA LEU A 530 -13.68 -14.35 -16.62
C LEU A 530 -15.13 -14.35 -16.12
N SER A 531 -15.54 -15.37 -15.38
CA SER A 531 -16.86 -15.40 -14.73
C SER A 531 -16.75 -15.12 -13.23
N MET A 532 -17.77 -14.50 -12.65
CA MET A 532 -17.79 -14.25 -11.21
C MET A 532 -17.87 -15.55 -10.39
N ALA A 533 -18.48 -16.60 -10.94
CA ALA A 533 -18.42 -17.94 -10.36
C ALA A 533 -16.99 -18.48 -10.31
N SER A 534 -16.20 -18.34 -11.38
CA SER A 534 -14.80 -18.77 -11.41
C SER A 534 -13.98 -18.07 -10.31
N ILE A 535 -14.12 -16.74 -10.19
CA ILE A 535 -13.42 -15.96 -9.14
C ILE A 535 -13.84 -16.43 -7.75
N SER A 536 -15.15 -16.56 -7.49
CA SER A 536 -15.65 -16.93 -6.16
C SER A 536 -15.31 -18.36 -5.76
N GLN A 537 -15.21 -19.28 -6.73
CA GLN A 537 -14.80 -20.66 -6.49
C GLN A 537 -13.30 -20.76 -6.20
N ALA A 538 -12.48 -20.03 -6.96
CA ALA A 538 -11.04 -19.98 -6.76
C ALA A 538 -10.64 -19.25 -5.46
N CYS A 539 -11.37 -18.18 -5.11
CA CYS A 539 -11.10 -17.30 -3.96
C CYS A 539 -12.29 -17.29 -2.97
N PRO A 540 -12.51 -18.36 -2.19
CA PRO A 540 -13.66 -18.48 -1.29
C PRO A 540 -13.63 -17.53 -0.08
N GLN A 541 -12.47 -16.97 0.27
CA GLN A 541 -12.31 -16.04 1.40
C GLN A 541 -12.38 -14.56 0.98
N LEU A 542 -12.68 -14.29 -0.29
CA LEU A 542 -12.62 -12.96 -0.87
C LEU A 542 -13.66 -12.01 -0.25
N THR A 543 -13.17 -10.88 0.24
CA THR A 543 -13.98 -9.76 0.75
C THR A 543 -13.90 -8.53 -0.13
N ASP A 544 -12.79 -8.36 -0.84
CA ASP A 544 -12.51 -7.16 -1.62
C ASP A 544 -12.15 -7.55 -3.06
N LEU A 545 -12.93 -7.08 -4.03
CA LEU A 545 -12.72 -7.37 -5.44
C LEU A 545 -12.68 -6.07 -6.24
N PHE A 546 -11.58 -5.86 -6.96
CA PHE A 546 -11.43 -4.75 -7.90
C PHE A 546 -11.12 -5.30 -9.31
N LEU A 547 -11.92 -4.92 -10.30
CA LEU A 547 -11.76 -5.33 -11.68
C LEU A 547 -11.72 -4.09 -12.57
N GLU A 548 -10.63 -3.97 -13.34
CA GLU A 548 -10.44 -2.88 -14.30
C GLU A 548 -10.07 -3.45 -15.68
N GLY A 549 -10.88 -3.13 -16.68
CA GLY A 549 -10.70 -3.60 -18.06
C GLY A 549 -10.89 -5.12 -18.27
N ILE A 550 -11.31 -5.85 -17.24
CA ILE A 550 -11.56 -7.30 -17.31
C ILE A 550 -12.92 -7.56 -17.98
N GLN A 551 -12.91 -8.36 -19.04
CA GLN A 551 -14.14 -8.79 -19.72
C GLN A 551 -14.84 -9.90 -18.93
N LEU A 552 -16.14 -9.76 -18.69
CA LEU A 552 -16.93 -10.84 -18.07
C LEU A 552 -17.45 -11.81 -19.14
N ARG A 553 -17.27 -13.12 -18.92
CA ARG A 553 -17.78 -14.16 -19.85
C ARG A 553 -19.32 -14.17 -19.91
N ASN A 554 -19.98 -14.06 -18.75
CA ASN A 554 -21.44 -14.00 -18.63
C ASN A 554 -21.84 -12.85 -17.69
N PRO A 555 -21.79 -11.58 -18.16
CA PRO A 555 -22.02 -10.43 -17.29
C PRO A 555 -23.45 -10.38 -16.71
N ASN A 556 -24.43 -10.94 -17.42
CA ASN A 556 -25.82 -11.02 -16.93
C ASN A 556 -25.98 -11.92 -15.71
N ASP A 557 -25.11 -12.92 -15.56
CA ASP A 557 -25.14 -13.87 -14.45
C ASP A 557 -24.33 -13.39 -13.25
N PHE A 558 -23.67 -12.23 -13.32
CA PHE A 558 -22.76 -11.73 -12.29
C PHE A 558 -23.37 -11.77 -10.87
N CYS A 559 -24.57 -11.22 -10.71
CA CYS A 559 -25.26 -11.23 -9.42
C CYS A 559 -25.72 -12.64 -9.03
N LEU A 560 -26.21 -13.44 -9.99
CA LEU A 560 -26.65 -14.82 -9.75
C LEU A 560 -25.49 -15.72 -9.29
N ASP A 561 -24.31 -15.50 -9.84
CA ASP A 561 -23.09 -16.21 -9.47
C ASP A 561 -22.66 -15.89 -8.03
N ILE A 562 -22.78 -14.63 -7.60
CA ILE A 562 -22.51 -14.23 -6.21
C ILE A 562 -23.48 -14.91 -5.26
N GLU A 563 -24.78 -14.94 -5.59
CA GLU A 563 -25.78 -15.65 -4.80
C GLU A 563 -25.49 -17.15 -4.72
N ARG A 564 -25.19 -17.78 -5.86
CA ARG A 564 -24.93 -19.22 -5.96
C ARG A 564 -23.70 -19.65 -5.16
N THR A 565 -22.64 -18.85 -5.21
CA THR A 565 -21.38 -19.13 -4.53
C THR A 565 -21.36 -18.65 -3.08
N LYS A 566 -22.38 -17.89 -2.64
CA LYS A 566 -22.48 -17.31 -1.30
C LYS A 566 -21.28 -16.42 -0.94
N SER A 567 -20.82 -15.66 -1.94
CA SER A 567 -19.66 -14.77 -1.78
C SER A 567 -20.00 -13.62 -0.82
N LYS A 568 -19.04 -13.26 0.04
CA LYS A 568 -19.22 -12.28 1.12
C LYS A 568 -18.46 -10.97 0.85
N LEU A 569 -18.58 -10.49 -0.38
CA LEU A 569 -17.92 -9.25 -0.82
C LEU A 569 -18.43 -8.06 0.00
N LYS A 570 -17.49 -7.32 0.55
CA LYS A 570 -17.70 -6.06 1.26
C LYS A 570 -17.38 -4.86 0.38
N CYS A 571 -16.32 -4.98 -0.42
CA CYS A 571 -15.86 -3.93 -1.30
C CYS A 571 -15.83 -4.46 -2.74
N LEU A 572 -16.48 -3.72 -3.64
CA LEU A 572 -16.54 -4.04 -5.06
C LEU A 572 -16.23 -2.80 -5.89
N GLY A 573 -15.17 -2.85 -6.70
CA GLY A 573 -14.87 -1.84 -7.70
C GLY A 573 -14.89 -2.44 -9.10
N LEU A 574 -15.69 -1.87 -9.99
CA LEU A 574 -15.81 -2.29 -11.38
C LEU A 574 -15.58 -1.09 -12.29
N VAL A 575 -14.50 -1.12 -13.05
CA VAL A 575 -14.10 -0.07 -13.99
C VAL A 575 -14.00 -0.68 -15.38
N ASN A 576 -14.80 -0.21 -16.34
CA ASN A 576 -14.83 -0.72 -17.72
C ASN A 576 -15.13 -2.24 -17.81
N VAL A 577 -16.00 -2.76 -16.92
CA VAL A 577 -16.31 -4.20 -16.83
C VAL A 577 -17.62 -4.57 -17.54
N PHE A 578 -18.66 -3.74 -17.39
CA PHE A 578 -19.98 -4.03 -17.95
C PHE A 578 -20.11 -3.56 -19.39
N THR A 579 -20.93 -4.27 -20.16
CA THR A 579 -21.16 -4.03 -21.59
C THR A 579 -22.59 -3.57 -21.90
N SER A 580 -23.48 -3.52 -20.90
CA SER A 580 -24.84 -2.97 -21.06
C SER A 580 -25.41 -2.35 -19.79
N ASN A 581 -26.28 -1.34 -19.95
CA ASN A 581 -26.98 -0.66 -18.85
C ASN A 581 -27.93 -1.59 -18.08
N GLU A 582 -28.37 -2.70 -18.69
CA GLU A 582 -29.18 -3.70 -18.00
C GLU A 582 -28.38 -4.41 -16.89
N GLN A 583 -27.08 -4.63 -17.09
CA GLN A 583 -26.20 -5.27 -16.11
C GLN A 583 -26.01 -4.36 -14.89
N ILE A 584 -25.79 -3.07 -15.11
CA ILE A 584 -25.69 -2.04 -14.07
C ILE A 584 -27.00 -1.96 -13.28
N THR A 585 -28.14 -1.97 -13.98
CA THR A 585 -29.47 -1.97 -13.35
C THR A 585 -29.67 -3.19 -12.45
N ARG A 586 -29.38 -4.39 -12.94
CA ARG A 586 -29.50 -5.63 -12.15
C ARG A 586 -28.62 -5.61 -10.90
N LEU A 587 -27.39 -5.09 -11.00
CA LEU A 587 -26.51 -4.94 -9.85
C LEU A 587 -27.11 -3.99 -8.82
N ALA A 588 -27.60 -2.82 -9.24
CA ALA A 588 -28.22 -1.86 -8.33
C ALA A 588 -29.48 -2.44 -7.64
N GLU A 589 -30.31 -3.19 -8.36
CA GLU A 589 -31.47 -3.90 -7.81
C GLU A 589 -31.07 -5.00 -6.81
N ALA A 590 -30.01 -5.75 -7.10
CA ALA A 590 -29.46 -6.76 -6.19
C ALA A 590 -28.95 -6.11 -4.90
N VAL A 591 -28.22 -4.99 -4.99
CA VAL A 591 -27.72 -4.21 -3.84
C VAL A 591 -28.88 -3.62 -3.01
N ALA A 592 -29.97 -3.21 -3.67
CA ALA A 592 -31.17 -2.68 -3.01
C ALA A 592 -31.91 -3.76 -2.19
N THR A 593 -31.78 -5.02 -2.59
CA THR A 593 -32.51 -6.15 -2.00
C THR A 593 -31.83 -6.66 -0.72
N PRO A 594 -32.42 -6.52 0.48
CA PRO A 594 -31.73 -6.89 1.73
C PRO A 594 -31.50 -8.39 1.92
N SER A 595 -32.19 -9.23 1.16
CA SER A 595 -32.06 -10.69 1.21
C SER A 595 -30.99 -11.25 0.28
N SER A 596 -30.50 -10.47 -0.69
CA SER A 596 -29.41 -10.90 -1.58
C SER A 596 -28.08 -10.94 -0.81
N GLN A 597 -27.14 -11.80 -1.20
CA GLN A 597 -25.79 -11.84 -0.67
C GLN A 597 -25.09 -10.48 -0.80
N ILE A 598 -25.19 -9.84 -1.98
CA ILE A 598 -24.60 -8.51 -2.22
C ILE A 598 -25.22 -7.48 -1.28
N GLY A 599 -26.55 -7.40 -1.18
CA GLY A 599 -27.24 -6.45 -0.31
C GLY A 599 -26.98 -6.70 1.18
N GLN A 600 -26.66 -7.93 1.58
CA GLN A 600 -26.31 -8.28 2.95
C GLN A 600 -24.87 -7.89 3.34
N HIS A 601 -23.92 -7.97 2.41
CA HIS A 601 -22.50 -7.89 2.73
C HIS A 601 -21.79 -6.64 2.19
N LEU A 602 -22.26 -6.09 1.06
CA LEU A 602 -21.59 -4.98 0.40
C LEU A 602 -21.72 -3.68 1.22
N SER A 603 -20.57 -3.09 1.54
CA SER A 603 -20.43 -1.79 2.20
C SER A 603 -19.89 -0.72 1.26
N GLU A 604 -19.14 -1.10 0.23
CA GLU A 604 -18.50 -0.15 -0.69
C GLU A 604 -18.65 -0.60 -2.15
N LEU A 605 -19.07 0.34 -3.00
CA LEU A 605 -19.28 0.11 -4.42
C LEU A 605 -18.64 1.22 -5.25
N GLY A 606 -17.76 0.88 -6.19
CA GLY A 606 -17.26 1.75 -7.23
C GLY A 606 -17.68 1.26 -8.61
N LEU A 607 -18.28 2.12 -9.42
CA LEU A 607 -18.71 1.81 -10.79
C LEU A 607 -18.31 2.93 -11.74
N SER A 608 -17.58 2.60 -12.81
CA SER A 608 -17.29 3.51 -13.91
C SER A 608 -17.20 2.75 -15.24
N GLY A 609 -17.40 3.48 -16.33
CA GLY A 609 -17.41 2.91 -17.67
C GLY A 609 -17.12 3.94 -18.75
N SER A 610 -16.30 3.54 -19.71
CA SER A 610 -15.90 4.32 -20.88
C SER A 610 -16.79 4.07 -22.10
N ALA A 611 -16.58 4.84 -23.16
CA ALA A 611 -17.23 4.65 -24.46
C ALA A 611 -16.92 3.29 -25.11
N GLU A 612 -15.79 2.67 -24.79
CA GLU A 612 -15.41 1.33 -25.26
C GLU A 612 -16.13 0.21 -24.48
N SER A 613 -16.65 0.54 -23.29
CA SER A 613 -17.45 -0.35 -22.45
C SER A 613 -18.90 0.16 -22.37
N CYS A 614 -19.46 0.32 -21.17
CA CYS A 614 -20.81 0.83 -20.97
C CYS A 614 -20.80 2.00 -19.99
N THR A 615 -21.08 3.20 -20.50
CA THR A 615 -21.28 4.40 -19.67
C THR A 615 -22.62 4.32 -18.92
N ILE A 616 -22.66 4.87 -17.71
CA ILE A 616 -23.89 4.91 -16.90
C ILE A 616 -24.91 5.86 -17.55
N ASP A 617 -26.14 5.40 -17.79
CA ASP A 617 -27.21 6.22 -18.38
C ASP A 617 -28.19 6.82 -17.35
N ASP A 618 -29.13 7.65 -17.85
CA ASP A 618 -30.17 8.29 -17.04
C ASP A 618 -31.06 7.29 -16.28
N ALA A 619 -31.34 6.12 -16.87
CA ALA A 619 -32.16 5.09 -16.24
C ALA A 619 -31.39 4.42 -15.09
N ASN A 620 -30.11 4.11 -15.29
CA ASN A 620 -29.23 3.57 -14.26
C ASN A 620 -29.12 4.51 -13.07
N VAL A 621 -28.93 5.80 -13.29
CA VAL A 621 -28.86 6.80 -12.21
C VAL A 621 -30.12 6.77 -11.35
N ARG A 622 -31.32 6.70 -11.95
CA ARG A 622 -32.58 6.62 -11.19
C ARG A 622 -32.68 5.35 -10.36
N VAL A 623 -32.21 4.21 -10.87
CA VAL A 623 -32.20 2.94 -10.14
C VAL A 623 -31.19 2.99 -8.99
N LEU A 624 -30.00 3.55 -9.21
CA LEU A 624 -28.99 3.76 -8.16
C LEU A 624 -29.51 4.66 -7.04
N LEU A 625 -30.19 5.76 -7.38
CA LEU A 625 -30.85 6.63 -6.39
C LEU A 625 -31.96 5.89 -5.62
N ALA A 626 -32.75 5.03 -6.28
CA ALA A 626 -33.75 4.20 -5.62
C ALA A 626 -33.11 3.15 -4.68
N MET A 627 -31.98 2.57 -5.09
CA MET A 627 -31.17 1.67 -4.26
C MET A 627 -30.68 2.40 -3.00
N LEU A 628 -30.17 3.63 -3.09
CA LEU A 628 -29.70 4.40 -1.94
C LEU A 628 -30.81 4.70 -0.90
N LYS A 629 -32.07 4.81 -1.33
CA LYS A 629 -33.21 5.01 -0.42
C LYS A 629 -33.53 3.77 0.42
N THR A 630 -33.27 2.58 -0.11
CA THR A 630 -33.68 1.30 0.49
C THR A 630 -32.52 0.62 1.22
N ASN A 631 -31.32 0.70 0.64
CA ASN A 631 -30.12 0.12 1.22
C ASN A 631 -29.70 0.88 2.49
N ARG A 632 -29.32 0.14 3.52
CA ARG A 632 -28.91 0.69 4.83
C ARG A 632 -27.49 0.28 5.26
N LYS A 633 -26.71 -0.32 4.37
CA LYS A 633 -25.37 -0.86 4.65
C LYS A 633 -24.25 -0.24 3.82
N LEU A 634 -24.56 0.18 2.60
CA LEU A 634 -23.63 0.81 1.67
C LEU A 634 -23.19 2.17 2.23
N SER A 635 -21.98 2.19 2.76
CA SER A 635 -21.31 3.35 3.34
C SER A 635 -20.53 4.15 2.32
N TYR A 636 -20.11 3.56 1.20
CA TYR A 636 -19.43 4.28 0.14
C TYR A 636 -19.97 3.89 -1.24
N LEU A 637 -20.26 4.91 -2.06
CA LEU A 637 -20.61 4.77 -3.48
C LEU A 637 -19.75 5.74 -4.30
N SER A 638 -19.01 5.22 -5.27
CA SER A 638 -18.27 5.99 -6.27
C SER A 638 -18.84 5.72 -7.66
N LEU A 639 -19.18 6.76 -8.41
CA LEU A 639 -19.74 6.65 -9.76
C LEU A 639 -18.96 7.49 -10.76
N GLY A 640 -18.54 6.89 -11.87
CA GLY A 640 -18.10 7.60 -13.07
C GLY A 640 -19.31 8.00 -13.90
N LEU A 641 -19.57 9.32 -14.04
CA LEU A 641 -20.73 9.86 -14.76
C LEU A 641 -20.29 10.87 -15.81
N SER A 642 -21.07 10.97 -16.89
CA SER A 642 -20.88 12.04 -17.86
C SER A 642 -21.22 13.42 -17.24
N PRO A 643 -20.61 14.52 -17.72
CA PRO A 643 -20.85 15.86 -17.19
C PRO A 643 -22.33 16.27 -17.19
N GLU A 644 -23.10 15.83 -18.20
CA GLU A 644 -24.53 16.14 -18.33
C GLU A 644 -25.35 15.45 -17.24
N LEU A 645 -25.05 14.18 -16.94
CA LEU A 645 -25.76 13.42 -15.92
C LEU A 645 -25.43 13.90 -14.52
N GLN A 646 -24.15 14.23 -14.26
CA GLN A 646 -23.74 14.81 -12.99
C GLN A 646 -24.48 16.13 -12.74
N THR A 647 -24.44 17.07 -13.69
CA THR A 647 -25.11 18.37 -13.55
C THR A 647 -26.60 18.22 -13.26
N LYS A 648 -27.25 17.19 -13.82
CA LYS A 648 -28.67 16.92 -13.65
C LYS A 648 -29.03 16.27 -12.30
N TYR A 649 -28.16 15.41 -11.76
CA TYR A 649 -28.47 14.56 -10.61
C TYR A 649 -27.61 14.80 -9.37
N ASP A 650 -26.64 15.72 -9.39
CA ASP A 650 -25.75 16.00 -8.27
C ASP A 650 -26.55 16.28 -6.99
N GLU A 651 -27.51 17.22 -7.02
CA GLU A 651 -28.38 17.51 -5.87
C GLU A 651 -29.08 16.26 -5.31
N ALA A 652 -29.52 15.34 -6.18
CA ALA A 652 -30.20 14.12 -5.76
C ALA A 652 -29.26 13.13 -5.06
N PHE A 653 -27.99 13.04 -5.49
CA PHE A 653 -26.98 12.22 -4.81
C PHE A 653 -26.49 12.88 -3.51
N GLN A 654 -26.35 14.20 -3.48
CA GLN A 654 -25.96 14.95 -2.29
C GLN A 654 -26.95 14.79 -1.13
N LEU A 655 -28.25 14.61 -1.41
CA LEU A 655 -29.25 14.26 -0.37
C LEU A 655 -28.94 12.96 0.37
N HIS A 656 -28.19 12.04 -0.24
CA HIS A 656 -27.78 10.78 0.36
C HIS A 656 -26.37 10.82 0.96
N HIS A 657 -25.56 11.81 0.59
CA HIS A 657 -24.23 12.04 1.16
C HIS A 657 -24.35 12.52 2.61
N GLY A 658 -23.48 12.04 3.50
CA GLY A 658 -23.51 12.34 4.94
C GLY A 658 -24.63 11.66 5.73
N GLY A 659 -25.51 10.90 5.08
CA GLY A 659 -26.63 10.23 5.73
C GLY A 659 -26.18 9.20 6.77
N SER A 660 -26.80 9.20 7.95
CA SER A 660 -26.52 8.24 9.01
C SER A 660 -27.09 6.85 8.67
N LEU A 661 -26.25 5.83 8.74
CA LEU A 661 -26.60 4.43 8.51
C LEU A 661 -26.71 3.69 9.85
N PRO A 662 -27.61 2.71 10.00
CA PRO A 662 -27.73 1.89 11.20
C PRO A 662 -26.55 0.90 11.40
N VAL A 663 -25.43 1.11 10.70
CA VAL A 663 -24.20 0.31 10.82
C VAL A 663 -23.34 0.92 11.91
N VAL A 664 -23.03 0.14 12.94
CA VAL A 664 -22.18 0.60 14.04
C VAL A 664 -20.71 0.63 13.59
N GLN A 665 -20.12 1.82 13.49
CA GLN A 665 -18.69 2.02 13.21
C GLN A 665 -17.84 1.75 14.46
N ASN A 666 -18.05 2.50 15.54
CA ASN A 666 -17.33 2.31 16.80
C ASN A 666 -18.31 1.93 17.89
N LYS A 667 -18.06 0.77 18.50
CA LYS A 667 -18.75 0.39 19.74
C LYS A 667 -18.33 1.37 20.83
N VAL A 668 -19.27 1.76 21.69
CA VAL A 668 -18.95 2.54 22.89
C VAL A 668 -17.84 1.83 23.66
N SER A 669 -16.79 2.58 24.05
CA SER A 669 -15.61 2.03 24.71
C SER A 669 -15.98 1.33 26.01
N ILE A 670 -15.19 0.33 26.43
CA ILE A 670 -15.44 -0.40 27.68
C ILE A 670 -15.41 0.57 28.88
N ALA A 671 -14.51 1.56 28.86
CA ALA A 671 -14.45 2.59 29.90
C ALA A 671 -15.71 3.46 29.96
N ALA A 672 -16.25 3.90 28.81
CA ALA A 672 -17.48 4.68 28.76
C ALA A 672 -18.71 3.84 29.15
N LYS A 673 -18.75 2.57 28.72
CA LYS A 673 -19.76 1.59 29.17
C LYS A 673 -19.70 1.41 30.69
N ALA A 674 -18.52 1.23 31.26
CA ALA A 674 -18.32 1.05 32.69
C ALA A 674 -18.68 2.30 33.49
N ALA A 675 -18.29 3.49 33.03
CA ALA A 675 -18.65 4.76 33.65
C ALA A 675 -20.17 4.99 33.64
N PHE A 676 -20.83 4.73 32.50
CA PHE A 676 -22.28 4.82 32.38
C PHE A 676 -22.99 3.80 33.28
N LEU A 677 -22.57 2.53 33.27
CA LEU A 677 -23.13 1.51 34.17
C LEU A 677 -22.88 1.84 35.64
N SER A 678 -21.75 2.44 36.00
CA SER A 678 -21.47 2.91 37.35
C SER A 678 -22.37 4.08 37.76
N ALA A 679 -22.76 4.95 36.82
CA ALA A 679 -23.70 6.04 37.09
C ALA A 679 -25.16 5.54 37.19
N VAL A 680 -25.52 4.52 36.40
CA VAL A 680 -26.89 3.99 36.30
C VAL A 680 -27.18 2.88 37.31
N ARG A 681 -26.18 2.12 37.75
CA ARG A 681 -26.29 0.98 38.70
C ARG A 681 -25.41 1.12 39.95
N GLY A 682 -24.82 2.29 40.17
CA GLY A 682 -23.93 2.54 41.31
C GLY A 682 -24.65 2.55 42.66
N PRO A 683 -23.95 2.24 43.76
CA PRO A 683 -24.53 2.13 45.11
C PRO A 683 -25.13 3.44 45.64
N MET A 684 -24.81 4.60 45.04
CA MET A 684 -25.34 5.93 45.40
C MET A 684 -26.67 6.30 44.71
N CYS A 685 -27.18 5.48 43.78
CA CYS A 685 -28.35 5.80 42.94
C CYS A 685 -29.67 5.14 43.38
N GLN A 686 -29.78 4.68 44.64
CA GLN A 686 -30.89 3.84 45.13
C GLN A 686 -32.30 4.42 44.91
N ASP A 687 -32.45 5.74 44.72
CA ASP A 687 -33.75 6.42 44.53
C ASP A 687 -33.98 7.02 43.12
N SER A 688 -33.16 6.67 42.12
CA SER A 688 -33.27 7.23 40.76
C SER A 688 -34.03 6.31 39.79
N ALA A 689 -34.89 6.88 38.93
CA ALA A 689 -35.62 6.16 37.87
C ALA A 689 -34.70 5.45 36.84
N SER A 690 -33.39 5.72 36.88
CA SER A 690 -32.35 5.07 36.07
C SER A 690 -32.04 3.63 36.52
N ASN A 691 -32.27 3.26 37.78
CA ASN A 691 -32.04 1.90 38.28
C ASN A 691 -33.05 0.86 37.71
N SER A 692 -34.15 1.31 37.10
CA SER A 692 -35.14 0.43 36.47
C SER A 692 -34.88 0.16 34.99
N LEU A 693 -33.76 0.65 34.44
CA LEU A 693 -33.37 0.36 33.05
C LEU A 693 -32.89 -1.10 32.96
N ASP A 694 -33.68 -1.92 32.28
CA ASP A 694 -33.33 -3.30 31.99
C ASP A 694 -32.14 -3.40 31.01
N ASP A 695 -31.57 -4.60 30.92
CA ASP A 695 -30.40 -4.84 30.04
C ASP A 695 -30.73 -4.59 28.56
N ALA A 696 -31.99 -4.73 28.13
CA ALA A 696 -32.40 -4.50 26.76
C ALA A 696 -32.38 -3.00 26.41
N VAL A 697 -32.91 -2.15 27.29
CA VAL A 697 -32.88 -0.69 27.14
C VAL A 697 -31.47 -0.16 27.24
N LEU A 698 -30.64 -0.69 28.15
CA LEU A 698 -29.22 -0.34 28.22
C LEU A 698 -28.46 -0.72 26.94
N SER A 699 -28.75 -1.89 26.37
CA SER A 699 -28.18 -2.30 25.08
C SER A 699 -28.62 -1.38 23.94
N LEU A 700 -29.89 -0.93 23.93
CA LEU A 700 -30.41 0.03 22.96
C LEU A 700 -29.75 1.41 23.12
N ILE A 701 -29.57 1.90 24.35
CA ILE A 701 -28.87 3.16 24.61
C ILE A 701 -27.41 3.07 24.14
N MET A 702 -26.74 1.94 24.39
CA MET A 702 -25.36 1.72 23.93
C MET A 702 -25.26 1.56 22.42
N ALA A 703 -26.27 0.99 21.77
CA ALA A 703 -26.36 0.91 20.32
C ALA A 703 -26.62 2.29 19.70
N LEU A 704 -27.44 3.13 20.36
CA LEU A 704 -27.73 4.50 19.95
C LEU A 704 -26.53 5.44 20.17
N ALA A 705 -25.78 5.22 21.25
CA ALA A 705 -24.57 5.97 21.59
C ALA A 705 -23.33 5.50 20.80
N ALA A 706 -23.42 4.35 20.12
CA ALA A 706 -22.40 3.92 19.19
C ALA A 706 -22.39 4.85 17.98
N THR A 707 -21.22 5.15 17.41
CA THR A 707 -21.18 6.01 16.23
C THR A 707 -21.71 5.23 15.02
N CYS A 708 -22.78 5.74 14.43
CA CYS A 708 -23.31 5.25 13.16
C CYS A 708 -22.32 5.56 12.03
N ALA A 709 -22.21 4.65 11.06
CA ALA A 709 -21.52 4.94 9.81
C ALA A 709 -22.25 6.05 9.05
N THR A 710 -21.49 6.95 8.43
CA THR A 710 -22.02 7.95 7.50
C THR A 710 -21.83 7.48 6.08
N ARG A 711 -22.86 7.60 5.24
CA ARG A 711 -22.74 7.34 3.81
C ARG A 711 -21.93 8.44 3.13
N ALA A 712 -20.98 8.05 2.29
CA ALA A 712 -20.29 8.93 1.37
C ALA A 712 -20.64 8.53 -0.07
N VAL A 713 -21.03 9.52 -0.87
CA VAL A 713 -21.27 9.37 -2.30
C VAL A 713 -20.29 10.28 -3.03
N ALA A 714 -19.54 9.73 -3.97
CA ALA A 714 -18.56 10.43 -4.80
C ALA A 714 -18.92 10.23 -6.28
N ILE A 715 -18.81 11.30 -7.07
CA ILE A 715 -19.02 11.29 -8.51
C ILE A 715 -17.75 11.82 -9.17
N HIS A 716 -17.21 11.10 -10.15
CA HIS A 716 -16.04 11.48 -10.92
C HIS A 716 -16.32 11.45 -12.43
N TYR A 717 -15.45 12.09 -13.20
CA TYR A 717 -15.54 12.13 -14.65
C TYR A 717 -14.92 10.85 -15.23
N ASP A 718 -15.65 10.23 -16.16
CA ASP A 718 -15.10 9.20 -17.05
C ASP A 718 -14.80 9.88 -18.39
N ASP A 719 -13.53 9.95 -18.77
CA ASP A 719 -13.09 10.34 -20.13
C ASP A 719 -13.12 9.14 -21.10
#